data_AF-A0A5C7I8Q5-F1
#
_entry.id   AF-A0A5C7I8Q5-F1
#
_cell.length_a   1.000
_cell.length_b   1.000
_cell.length_c   1.000
_cell.angle_alpha   90.00
_cell.angle_beta   90.00
_cell.angle_gamma   90.00
#
_symmetry.space_group_name_H-M   'P 1'
#
loop_
_entity.id
_entity.type
_entity.pdbx_description
1 polymer ?
#
loop_
_entity_poly.entity_id
_entity_poly.type
_entity_poly.pdbx_seq_one_letter_code
_entity_poly.pdbx_strand_id
1 'polypeptide(L)'
;MSGVQRLDKKGDLWKNRARELQLRLRDRFHVAVERHRCRPEIFSQDGFFSSSVQRWLRLFHDFRRDSLPSSSVLYRKRVSEDLNAEEDSVILRMLQAVAVPVLGNVCHVFMNGLNRVQVYGVEKLHEALLNRPKNKPLITVSNHVASVDDPFVIASLLPPRVLLDAQNLRWTLCASDRCFKNPVTSAFFRSVKVLPVSRGEGIYQKGMDIALSKLNTGGWVHIFPEGSRSRDGGKTMGSSKRGVGRLVMDADNVPMVVPFVHSGMQEIMPVGASFPRIGKTVTVVIGDPIEFDDLVNEEQNNKHVSRGKLYDAVASRIGHRLQQLKVQVDKLALEQPSVERAMEMLKQFDWESLGMANDVVTEDGLFGQESQADAYINGSKRRVLVAWRNRIRGYMEPSELMGFAARGLFMNHLKSVLDDDQVYNESVSEAFPVYNKSHVICLPMPHRSGDVLVTSYGELEENKYLDPRTAQVATVDHVKQVCTEVRPASDEELSSPYIEEFRFALDAEILKYVGEAYPKGVCSVYCANGKDVEEPGSDFELVVVISATRLSPQNFCNGSWRSIWNIEFKDDAQVLELKGKLQVGAHYFEEGNVQLDAKHECNDSTIFQSPDDSAISIATIIRHHETEYLTSLEASYSNLPDNTFKDLRRKLPVTRTLFPWHNTSQFSLTREITKELGIEK
;
A
#
# COMPACT_ATOMS: atom_id res chain seq x y z
N MET A 1 60.04 33.32 34.06
CA MET A 1 59.43 33.60 32.75
C MET A 1 59.40 32.28 31.98
N SER A 2 58.26 31.58 32.04
CA SER A 2 57.25 31.46 30.95
C SER A 2 57.68 30.42 29.90
N GLY A 3 56.96 29.34 29.60
CA GLY A 3 55.67 28.85 30.04
C GLY A 3 55.32 27.58 29.22
N VAL A 4 54.24 26.92 29.64
CA VAL A 4 53.39 25.98 28.87
C VAL A 4 53.89 24.54 28.69
N GLN A 5 53.44 23.69 29.61
CA GLN A 5 53.00 22.32 29.32
C GLN A 5 51.64 22.34 28.60
N ARG A 6 51.37 21.27 27.84
CA ARG A 6 50.13 20.45 27.76
C ARG A 6 49.41 20.34 26.39
N LEU A 7 49.02 19.08 26.12
CA LEU A 7 47.85 18.58 25.38
C LEU A 7 47.97 18.40 23.85
N ASP A 8 48.28 17.17 23.42
CA ASP A 8 47.88 16.62 22.10
C ASP A 8 47.85 15.07 22.09
N LYS A 9 47.04 14.46 22.96
CA LYS A 9 46.76 13.01 22.91
C LYS A 9 45.27 12.62 23.01
N LYS A 10 44.34 13.58 22.93
CA LYS A 10 42.88 13.31 22.99
C LYS A 10 42.19 13.24 21.62
N GLY A 11 42.85 13.63 20.52
CA GLY A 11 42.25 13.64 19.18
C GLY A 11 42.14 12.29 18.47
N ASP A 12 43.07 11.36 18.75
CA ASP A 12 43.14 10.08 18.01
C ASP A 12 42.20 8.98 18.53
N LEU A 13 41.78 9.06 19.79
CA LEU A 13 40.84 8.09 20.38
C LEU A 13 39.45 8.19 19.75
N TRP A 14 39.00 9.41 19.42
CA TRP A 14 37.72 9.64 18.75
C TRP A 14 37.75 9.26 17.27
N LYS A 15 38.87 9.52 16.59
CA LYS A 15 39.07 9.07 15.19
C LYS A 15 39.08 7.55 15.08
N ASN A 16 39.73 6.85 16.02
CA ASN A 16 39.78 5.40 16.00
C ASN A 16 38.43 4.78 16.37
N ARG A 17 37.69 5.34 17.35
CA ARG A 17 36.32 4.92 17.65
C ARG A 17 35.35 5.21 16.51
N ALA A 18 35.49 6.34 15.82
CA ALA A 18 34.68 6.67 14.65
C ALA A 18 34.96 5.73 13.47
N ARG A 19 36.22 5.33 13.26
CA ARG A 19 36.60 4.33 12.25
C ARG A 19 36.07 2.94 12.59
N GLU A 20 36.09 2.57 13.86
CA GLU A 20 35.51 1.31 14.34
C GLU A 20 33.98 1.29 14.19
N LEU A 21 33.32 2.43 14.44
CA LEU A 21 31.88 2.60 14.21
C LEU A 21 31.52 2.60 12.71
N GLN A 22 32.38 3.19 11.87
CA GLN A 22 32.26 3.18 10.41
C GLN A 22 32.44 1.79 9.81
N LEU A 23 33.34 0.98 10.36
CA LEU A 23 33.52 -0.43 9.96
C LEU A 23 32.35 -1.30 10.44
N ARG A 24 31.86 -1.10 11.66
CA ARG A 24 30.66 -1.79 12.18
C ARG A 24 29.38 -1.43 11.42
N LEU A 25 29.25 -0.20 10.94
CA LEU A 25 28.14 0.23 10.07
C LEU A 25 28.28 -0.36 8.65
N ARG A 26 29.51 -0.49 8.14
CA ARG A 26 29.77 -1.09 6.83
C ARG A 26 29.44 -2.58 6.78
N ASP A 27 29.67 -3.32 7.87
CA ASP A 27 29.32 -4.74 7.97
C ASP A 27 27.81 -4.96 8.23
N ARG A 28 27.09 -3.97 8.80
CA ARG A 28 25.63 -4.02 9.01
C ARG A 28 24.79 -3.73 7.76
N PHE A 29 25.37 -3.12 6.73
CA PHE A 29 24.71 -2.90 5.43
C PHE A 29 25.31 -3.79 4.34
N HIS A 30 25.29 -5.11 4.56
CA HIS A 30 25.48 -6.06 3.48
C HIS A 30 24.13 -6.28 2.77
N VAL A 31 23.89 -5.51 1.71
CA VAL A 31 22.91 -5.90 0.68
C VAL A 31 23.48 -7.15 0.00
N ALA A 32 22.93 -8.32 0.33
CA ALA A 32 23.22 -9.55 -0.37
C ALA A 32 22.65 -9.43 -1.80
N VAL A 33 23.51 -9.02 -2.74
CA VAL A 33 23.22 -9.11 -4.17
C VAL A 33 23.54 -10.54 -4.60
N GLU A 34 22.52 -11.38 -4.64
CA GLU A 34 22.63 -12.70 -5.25
C GLU A 34 22.84 -12.51 -6.76
N ARG A 35 24.05 -12.82 -7.23
CA ARG A 35 24.40 -12.81 -8.66
C ARG A 35 24.24 -14.23 -9.21
N HIS A 36 23.15 -14.48 -9.92
CA HIS A 36 23.18 -15.47 -10.99
C HIS A 36 23.18 -14.77 -12.36
N ARG A 37 24.34 -14.87 -13.01
CA ARG A 37 24.55 -14.50 -14.42
C ARG A 37 23.98 -15.60 -15.31
N CYS A 38 23.18 -15.23 -16.29
CA CYS A 38 23.31 -15.69 -17.68
C CYS A 38 22.67 -14.65 -18.62
N ARG A 39 23.50 -14.02 -19.46
CA ARG A 39 23.11 -13.32 -20.70
C ARG A 39 23.24 -14.31 -21.88
N PRO A 40 22.57 -14.06 -23.01
CA PRO A 40 23.20 -13.31 -24.13
C PRO A 40 22.28 -12.17 -24.64
N GLU A 41 22.72 -10.91 -24.69
CA GLU A 41 23.36 -10.21 -25.82
C GLU A 41 22.60 -10.18 -27.14
N ILE A 42 21.91 -9.07 -27.43
CA ILE A 42 21.91 -8.38 -28.74
C ILE A 42 21.89 -6.84 -28.50
N PHE A 43 22.84 -6.14 -29.10
CA PHE A 43 23.02 -4.68 -29.20
C PHE A 43 21.79 -3.99 -29.83
N SER A 44 21.32 -2.82 -29.42
CA SER A 44 21.93 -1.52 -29.70
C SER A 44 21.47 -0.38 -28.75
N GLN A 45 22.37 0.60 -28.56
CA GLN A 45 22.25 1.89 -27.87
C GLN A 45 21.10 2.74 -28.49
N ASP A 46 20.27 3.50 -27.76
CA ASP A 46 20.61 4.68 -26.94
C ASP A 46 19.53 5.01 -25.87
N GLY A 47 19.98 5.49 -24.70
CA GLY A 47 19.36 6.65 -24.03
C GLY A 47 18.21 6.45 -23.02
N PHE A 48 18.36 5.65 -21.96
CA PHE A 48 17.44 5.65 -20.82
C PHE A 48 18.18 5.93 -19.50
N PHE A 49 18.32 7.20 -19.12
CA PHE A 49 18.35 7.68 -17.72
C PHE A 49 18.46 9.22 -17.73
N SER A 50 17.36 9.92 -18.01
CA SER A 50 17.26 11.38 -17.76
C SER A 50 15.83 11.94 -17.85
N SER A 51 14.87 11.20 -18.41
CA SER A 51 13.57 11.79 -18.76
C SER A 51 12.65 12.06 -17.55
N SER A 52 12.73 11.33 -16.43
CA SER A 52 11.81 11.56 -15.30
C SER A 52 12.16 12.83 -14.50
N VAL A 53 13.44 13.10 -14.30
CA VAL A 53 13.91 14.24 -13.49
C VAL A 53 13.91 15.54 -14.30
N GLN A 54 14.26 15.49 -15.59
CA GLN A 54 14.14 16.67 -16.48
C GLN A 54 12.68 17.02 -16.82
N ARG A 55 11.75 16.06 -16.75
CA ARG A 55 10.32 16.33 -16.94
C ARG A 55 9.71 16.97 -15.69
N TRP A 56 10.13 16.56 -14.50
CA TRP A 56 9.77 17.21 -13.23
C TRP A 56 10.28 18.66 -13.14
N LEU A 57 11.50 18.93 -13.59
CA LEU A 57 12.06 20.28 -13.60
C LEU A 57 11.45 21.21 -14.67
N ARG A 58 11.01 20.69 -15.82
CA ARG A 58 10.22 21.47 -16.79
C ARG A 58 8.81 21.78 -16.28
N LEU A 59 8.17 20.82 -15.60
CA LEU A 59 6.86 21.01 -14.97
C LEU A 59 6.86 22.07 -13.86
N PHE A 60 7.99 22.26 -13.17
CA PHE A 60 8.12 23.29 -12.12
C PHE A 60 8.50 24.67 -12.68
N HIS A 61 9.19 24.72 -13.83
CA HIS A 61 9.59 25.98 -14.46
C HIS A 61 8.42 26.66 -15.23
N ASP A 62 7.50 25.87 -15.80
CA ASP A 62 6.32 26.40 -16.51
C ASP A 62 5.16 26.81 -15.57
N PHE A 63 5.30 26.58 -14.26
CA PHE A 63 4.33 26.95 -13.23
C PHE A 63 4.22 28.47 -12.97
N ARG A 64 5.10 29.30 -13.55
CA ARG A 64 5.18 30.76 -13.27
C ARG A 64 5.01 31.69 -14.47
N ARG A 65 4.35 31.24 -15.53
CA ARG A 65 3.81 32.11 -16.59
C ARG A 65 2.45 31.59 -17.01
N ASP A 66 1.40 32.24 -16.50
CA ASP A 66 0.17 32.56 -17.24
C ASP A 66 -0.79 33.25 -16.27
N SER A 67 -0.55 34.54 -16.04
CA SER A 67 -1.49 35.43 -15.39
C SER A 67 -1.53 36.74 -16.17
N LEU A 68 -2.04 36.71 -17.40
CA LEU A 68 -2.61 37.87 -18.09
C LEU A 68 -3.72 37.42 -19.06
N PRO A 69 -4.90 38.08 -19.05
CA PRO A 69 -6.01 37.73 -19.92
C PRO A 69 -5.87 38.38 -21.30
N SER A 70 -6.22 37.63 -22.35
CA SER A 70 -6.48 38.18 -23.69
C SER A 70 -7.98 38.40 -23.86
N SER A 71 -8.35 39.65 -24.13
CA SER A 71 -9.72 40.10 -24.42
C SER A 71 -10.22 39.61 -25.78
N SER A 72 -11.45 39.08 -25.86
CA SER A 72 -12.56 39.66 -26.65
C SER A 72 -13.71 38.68 -26.93
N VAL A 73 -14.93 39.25 -27.01
CA VAL A 73 -16.20 38.77 -27.63
C VAL A 73 -17.23 38.03 -26.75
N LEU A 74 -17.92 38.85 -25.94
CA LEU A 74 -19.38 39.02 -25.77
C LEU A 74 -20.37 37.87 -26.09
N TYR A 75 -21.14 37.55 -25.04
CA TYR A 75 -22.49 36.93 -24.97
C TYR A 75 -22.62 35.40 -25.11
N ARG A 76 -22.02 34.66 -24.17
CA ARG A 76 -22.49 33.33 -23.75
C ARG A 76 -22.74 33.41 -22.24
N LYS A 77 -23.92 33.02 -21.77
CA LYS A 77 -24.32 33.10 -20.35
C LYS A 77 -23.29 32.31 -19.53
N ARG A 78 -22.37 33.02 -18.88
CA ARG A 78 -21.24 32.47 -18.12
C ARG A 78 -21.79 31.52 -17.05
N VAL A 79 -21.45 30.24 -17.20
CA VAL A 79 -21.33 29.33 -16.05
C VAL A 79 -20.28 30.00 -15.15
N SER A 80 -20.68 30.45 -13.97
CA SER A 80 -19.90 31.34 -13.11
C SER A 80 -18.57 30.70 -12.69
N GLU A 81 -17.49 31.49 -12.73
CA GLU A 81 -16.16 31.12 -12.20
C GLU A 81 -16.21 30.73 -10.71
N ASP A 82 -17.25 31.18 -9.99
CA ASP A 82 -17.49 30.86 -8.57
C ASP A 82 -17.73 29.36 -8.30
N LEU A 83 -18.07 28.56 -9.31
CA LEU A 83 -18.27 27.11 -9.16
C LEU A 83 -16.96 26.33 -9.04
N ASN A 84 -15.83 26.90 -9.47
CA ASN A 84 -14.53 26.21 -9.51
C ASN A 84 -13.72 26.33 -8.20
N ALA A 85 -14.05 27.30 -7.32
CA ALA A 85 -13.20 27.61 -6.16
C ALA A 85 -13.15 26.50 -5.08
N GLU A 86 -14.25 25.78 -4.86
CA GLU A 86 -14.30 24.68 -3.87
C GLU A 86 -13.67 23.38 -4.40
N GLU A 87 -13.75 23.11 -5.71
CA GLU A 87 -13.27 21.84 -6.33
C GLU A 87 -11.87 21.93 -6.94
N ASP A 88 -11.32 23.13 -7.18
CA ASP A 88 -9.93 23.30 -7.62
C ASP A 88 -8.96 23.57 -6.45
N SER A 89 -9.32 23.14 -5.23
CA SER A 89 -8.43 23.24 -4.07
C SER A 89 -7.10 22.52 -4.33
N VAL A 90 -5.99 23.13 -3.90
CA VAL A 90 -4.64 22.56 -4.08
C VAL A 90 -4.54 21.18 -3.42
N ILE A 91 -5.21 21.01 -2.27
CA ILE A 91 -5.29 19.75 -1.53
C ILE A 91 -6.00 18.68 -2.37
N LEU A 92 -7.14 19.00 -2.99
CA LEU A 92 -7.86 18.04 -3.82
C LEU A 92 -7.06 17.66 -5.07
N ARG A 93 -6.32 18.60 -5.68
CA ARG A 93 -5.41 18.31 -6.80
C ARG A 93 -4.24 17.42 -6.40
N MET A 94 -3.67 17.64 -5.21
CA MET A 94 -2.63 16.76 -4.64
C MET A 94 -3.18 15.35 -4.37
N LEU A 95 -4.36 15.24 -3.78
CA LEU A 95 -5.02 13.96 -3.55
C LEU A 95 -5.33 13.24 -4.86
N GLN A 96 -5.81 13.95 -5.89
CA GLN A 96 -6.03 13.40 -7.23
C GLN A 96 -4.73 12.92 -7.89
N ALA A 97 -3.63 13.67 -7.73
CA ALA A 97 -2.32 13.31 -8.25
C ALA A 97 -1.75 12.00 -7.67
N VAL A 98 -2.26 11.55 -6.52
CA VAL A 98 -1.90 10.28 -5.88
C VAL A 98 -2.95 9.21 -6.09
N ALA A 99 -4.22 9.51 -5.80
CA ALA A 99 -5.31 8.53 -5.80
C ALA A 99 -5.63 8.00 -7.20
N VAL A 100 -5.62 8.86 -8.23
CA VAL A 100 -5.95 8.45 -9.60
C VAL A 100 -4.88 7.49 -10.17
N PRO A 101 -3.57 7.77 -10.07
CA PRO A 101 -2.54 6.82 -10.49
C PRO A 101 -2.58 5.49 -9.73
N VAL A 102 -2.74 5.53 -8.41
CA VAL A 102 -2.77 4.31 -7.59
C VAL A 102 -3.96 3.44 -7.99
N LEU A 103 -5.17 4.00 -8.00
CA LEU A 103 -6.37 3.25 -8.36
C LEU A 103 -6.32 2.78 -9.82
N GLY A 104 -5.86 3.62 -10.74
CA GLY A 104 -5.71 3.29 -12.16
C GLY A 104 -4.78 2.10 -12.37
N ASN A 105 -3.61 2.08 -11.72
CA ASN A 105 -2.65 0.97 -11.84
C ASN A 105 -3.17 -0.31 -11.18
N VAL A 106 -3.82 -0.22 -10.01
CA VAL A 106 -4.47 -1.39 -9.38
C VAL A 106 -5.53 -1.99 -10.30
N CYS A 107 -6.36 -1.16 -10.93
CA CYS A 107 -7.36 -1.61 -11.89
C CYS A 107 -6.71 -2.20 -13.15
N HIS A 108 -5.61 -1.60 -13.64
CA HIS A 108 -4.88 -2.10 -14.81
C HIS A 108 -4.28 -3.49 -14.54
N VAL A 109 -3.62 -3.69 -13.39
CA VAL A 109 -3.07 -4.99 -12.98
C VAL A 109 -4.17 -6.01 -12.74
N PHE A 110 -5.28 -5.62 -12.10
CA PHE A 110 -6.42 -6.52 -11.90
C PHE A 110 -7.02 -6.99 -13.23
N MET A 111 -7.18 -6.08 -14.19
CA MET A 111 -7.80 -6.41 -15.48
C MET A 111 -6.85 -7.15 -16.41
N ASN A 112 -5.62 -6.68 -16.59
CA ASN A 112 -4.69 -7.27 -17.55
C ASN A 112 -3.85 -8.41 -16.95
N GLY A 113 -3.75 -8.52 -15.62
CA GLY A 113 -2.99 -9.56 -14.92
C GLY A 113 -3.85 -10.70 -14.38
N LEU A 114 -5.01 -10.41 -13.77
CA LEU A 114 -5.88 -11.43 -13.17
C LEU A 114 -7.08 -11.82 -14.04
N ASN A 115 -7.31 -11.10 -15.14
CA ASN A 115 -8.37 -11.37 -16.10
C ASN A 115 -7.79 -11.35 -17.53
N ARG A 116 -8.57 -11.85 -18.49
CA ARG A 116 -8.19 -11.88 -19.90
C ARG A 116 -8.91 -10.77 -20.65
N VAL A 117 -8.22 -9.67 -20.94
CA VAL A 117 -8.79 -8.55 -21.70
C VAL A 117 -8.37 -8.65 -23.17
N GLN A 118 -9.35 -8.62 -24.07
CA GLN A 118 -9.14 -8.51 -25.50
C GLN A 118 -9.62 -7.16 -25.97
N VAL A 119 -8.73 -6.35 -26.55
CA VAL A 119 -9.04 -5.00 -27.01
C VAL A 119 -8.87 -4.93 -28.52
N TYR A 120 -9.91 -4.46 -29.20
CA TYR A 120 -9.90 -4.21 -30.63
C TYR A 120 -10.10 -2.71 -30.87
N GLY A 121 -9.30 -2.09 -31.74
CA GLY A 121 -9.42 -0.66 -32.06
C GLY A 121 -8.72 0.29 -31.08
N VAL A 122 -7.79 -0.20 -30.26
CA VAL A 122 -7.12 0.60 -29.21
C VAL A 122 -6.35 1.79 -29.77
N GLU A 123 -5.83 1.64 -30.99
CA GLU A 123 -5.11 2.67 -31.72
C GLU A 123 -5.95 3.96 -31.89
N LYS A 124 -7.27 3.83 -32.06
CA LYS A 124 -8.19 4.96 -32.23
C LYS A 124 -8.30 5.80 -30.97
N LEU A 125 -8.35 5.14 -29.81
CA LEU A 125 -8.36 5.82 -28.52
C LEU A 125 -6.99 6.44 -28.22
N HIS A 126 -5.89 5.74 -28.52
CA HIS A 126 -4.55 6.27 -28.30
C HIS A 126 -4.26 7.48 -29.19
N GLU A 127 -4.69 7.46 -30.45
CA GLU A 127 -4.63 8.61 -31.35
C GLU A 127 -5.45 9.79 -30.82
N ALA A 128 -6.68 9.54 -30.36
CA ALA A 128 -7.54 10.55 -29.74
C ALA A 128 -7.00 11.13 -28.43
N LEU A 129 -6.04 10.46 -27.76
CA LEU A 129 -5.40 10.94 -26.54
C LEU A 129 -4.07 11.65 -26.81
N LEU A 130 -3.25 11.11 -27.71
CA LEU A 130 -1.89 11.59 -27.96
C LEU A 130 -1.83 12.69 -29.02
N ASN A 131 -2.64 12.58 -30.09
CA ASN A 131 -2.58 13.45 -31.26
C ASN A 131 -3.74 14.46 -31.32
N ARG A 132 -4.51 14.57 -30.24
CA ARG A 132 -5.63 15.51 -30.15
C ARG A 132 -5.14 16.96 -30.26
N PRO A 133 -5.78 17.80 -31.10
CA PRO A 133 -5.45 19.22 -31.17
C PRO A 133 -5.52 19.87 -29.79
N LYS A 134 -4.57 20.77 -29.49
CA LYS A 134 -4.57 21.50 -28.21
C LYS A 134 -5.91 22.21 -28.02
N ASN A 135 -6.48 22.09 -26.82
CA ASN A 135 -7.79 22.63 -26.43
C ASN A 135 -9.01 22.01 -27.14
N LYS A 136 -8.86 20.93 -27.93
CA LYS A 136 -10.01 20.16 -28.43
C LYS A 136 -10.52 19.21 -27.33
N PRO A 137 -11.77 19.34 -26.85
CA PRO A 137 -12.27 18.49 -25.77
C PRO A 137 -12.49 17.04 -26.26
N LEU A 138 -12.44 16.08 -25.34
CA LEU A 138 -12.65 14.66 -25.61
C LEU A 138 -13.81 14.14 -24.76
N ILE A 139 -14.75 13.46 -25.39
CA ILE A 139 -15.78 12.69 -24.72
C ILE A 139 -15.60 11.22 -25.12
N THR A 140 -15.54 10.35 -24.13
CA THR A 140 -15.63 8.90 -24.36
C THR A 140 -16.97 8.38 -23.89
N VAL A 141 -17.60 7.52 -24.68
CA VAL A 141 -18.92 6.95 -24.38
C VAL A 141 -18.88 5.44 -24.45
N SER A 142 -19.51 4.77 -23.48
CA SER A 142 -19.62 3.31 -23.49
C SER A 142 -20.92 2.80 -22.88
N ASN A 143 -21.18 1.50 -23.07
CA ASN A 143 -22.26 0.80 -22.36
C ASN A 143 -21.96 0.70 -20.87
N HIS A 144 -23.00 0.53 -20.04
CA HIS A 144 -22.85 0.37 -18.59
C HIS A 144 -23.54 -0.89 -18.10
N VAL A 145 -22.75 -1.92 -17.79
CA VAL A 145 -23.20 -3.25 -17.38
C VAL A 145 -22.93 -3.49 -15.88
N ALA A 146 -21.72 -3.22 -15.40
CA ALA A 146 -21.31 -3.47 -14.02
C ALA A 146 -20.94 -2.17 -13.26
N SER A 147 -20.96 -2.21 -11.93
CA SER A 147 -20.62 -1.02 -11.11
C SER A 147 -19.17 -0.55 -11.24
N VAL A 148 -18.29 -1.40 -11.75
CA VAL A 148 -16.85 -1.15 -11.87
C VAL A 148 -16.41 -0.93 -13.32
N ASP A 149 -17.34 -0.78 -14.26
CA ASP A 149 -17.01 -0.58 -15.69
C ASP A 149 -16.06 0.60 -15.90
N ASP A 150 -16.39 1.74 -15.29
CA ASP A 150 -15.63 2.98 -15.43
C ASP A 150 -14.14 2.80 -15.06
N PRO A 151 -13.78 2.43 -13.82
CA PRO A 151 -12.37 2.30 -13.45
C PRO A 151 -11.68 1.11 -14.14
N PHE A 152 -12.36 -0.03 -14.31
CA PHE A 152 -11.70 -1.25 -14.82
C PHE A 152 -11.50 -1.22 -16.32
N VAL A 153 -12.53 -0.87 -17.10
CA VAL A 153 -12.42 -0.86 -18.57
C VAL A 153 -11.48 0.24 -19.02
N ILE A 154 -11.53 1.43 -18.43
CA ILE A 154 -10.63 2.51 -18.84
C ILE A 154 -9.18 2.19 -18.46
N ALA A 155 -8.95 1.60 -17.27
CA ALA A 155 -7.60 1.21 -16.89
C ALA A 155 -7.02 0.12 -17.81
N SER A 156 -7.83 -0.80 -18.34
CA SER A 156 -7.35 -1.83 -19.26
C SER A 156 -7.00 -1.29 -20.65
N LEU A 157 -7.64 -0.20 -21.09
CA LEU A 157 -7.42 0.43 -22.39
C LEU A 157 -6.19 1.36 -22.45
N LEU A 158 -5.71 1.82 -21.29
CA LEU A 158 -4.63 2.79 -21.20
C LEU A 158 -3.31 2.14 -20.78
N PRO A 159 -2.17 2.56 -21.36
CA PRO A 159 -0.88 2.14 -20.86
C PRO A 159 -0.62 2.74 -19.47
N PRO A 160 0.11 2.04 -18.57
CA PRO A 160 0.40 2.53 -17.21
C PRO A 160 1.00 3.94 -17.16
N ARG A 161 1.80 4.32 -18.17
CA ARG A 161 2.40 5.66 -18.28
C ARG A 161 1.36 6.79 -18.37
N VAL A 162 0.22 6.54 -19.00
CA VAL A 162 -0.88 7.52 -19.11
C VAL A 162 -1.73 7.51 -17.84
N LEU A 163 -1.85 6.36 -17.17
CA LEU A 163 -2.53 6.25 -15.88
C LEU A 163 -1.82 7.02 -14.75
N LEU A 164 -0.51 7.26 -14.89
CA LEU A 164 0.27 8.10 -13.96
C LEU A 164 -0.01 9.61 -14.13
N ASP A 165 -0.62 10.04 -15.24
CA ASP A 165 -0.93 11.44 -15.51
C ASP A 165 -2.35 11.79 -15.06
N ALA A 166 -2.50 12.04 -13.76
CA ALA A 166 -3.77 12.39 -13.14
C ALA A 166 -4.44 13.64 -13.75
N GLN A 167 -3.66 14.58 -14.31
CA GLN A 167 -4.22 15.81 -14.86
C GLN A 167 -4.96 15.54 -16.17
N ASN A 168 -4.33 14.79 -17.07
CA ASN A 168 -4.86 14.50 -18.41
C ASN A 168 -5.84 13.32 -18.45
N LEU A 169 -5.97 12.55 -17.36
CA LEU A 169 -7.00 11.52 -17.24
C LEU A 169 -8.42 12.08 -17.16
N ARG A 170 -9.38 11.25 -17.57
CA ARG A 170 -10.80 11.62 -17.62
C ARG A 170 -11.41 12.00 -16.28
N TRP A 171 -12.42 12.86 -16.37
CA TRP A 171 -13.49 12.99 -15.39
C TRP A 171 -14.63 12.03 -15.75
N THR A 172 -15.36 11.53 -14.76
CA THR A 172 -16.55 10.69 -14.99
C THR A 172 -17.72 11.16 -14.15
N LEU A 173 -18.93 10.76 -14.53
CA LEU A 173 -20.16 11.18 -13.89
C LEU A 173 -20.76 9.98 -13.13
N CYS A 174 -20.95 10.13 -11.80
CA CYS A 174 -21.63 9.12 -10.99
C CYS A 174 -22.90 9.69 -10.35
N ALA A 175 -23.89 8.81 -10.16
CA ALA A 175 -25.13 9.16 -9.51
C ALA A 175 -24.90 9.57 -8.04
N SER A 176 -25.37 10.77 -7.66
CA SER A 176 -25.20 11.34 -6.31
C SER A 176 -25.76 10.43 -5.22
N ASP A 177 -26.91 9.80 -5.48
CA ASP A 177 -27.59 8.85 -4.59
C ASP A 177 -26.82 7.53 -4.39
N ARG A 178 -25.74 7.30 -5.13
CA ARG A 178 -24.91 6.08 -5.04
C ARG A 178 -23.53 6.37 -4.50
N CYS A 179 -22.81 7.28 -5.14
CA CYS A 179 -21.42 7.58 -4.83
C CYS A 179 -21.27 8.63 -3.70
N PHE A 180 -22.25 9.52 -3.50
CA PHE A 180 -22.11 10.71 -2.65
C PHE A 180 -23.07 10.70 -1.45
N LYS A 181 -23.32 9.51 -0.87
CA LYS A 181 -24.26 9.34 0.25
C LYS A 181 -23.74 9.89 1.58
N ASN A 182 -22.42 9.81 1.81
CA ASN A 182 -21.80 10.24 3.07
C ASN A 182 -20.51 11.04 2.80
N PRO A 183 -20.01 11.83 3.77
CA PRO A 183 -18.85 12.70 3.56
C PRO A 183 -17.58 11.94 3.16
N VAL A 184 -17.36 10.74 3.70
CA VAL A 184 -16.18 9.91 3.43
C VAL A 184 -16.18 9.39 1.99
N THR A 185 -17.28 8.78 1.55
CA THR A 185 -17.42 8.32 0.16
C THR A 185 -17.38 9.48 -0.82
N SER A 186 -18.01 10.61 -0.47
CA SER A 186 -17.98 11.83 -1.28
C SER A 186 -16.55 12.37 -1.46
N ALA A 187 -15.75 12.39 -0.40
CA ALA A 187 -14.34 12.78 -0.45
C ALA A 187 -13.53 11.81 -1.33
N PHE A 188 -13.75 10.50 -1.19
CA PHE A 188 -13.10 9.49 -2.03
C PHE A 188 -13.45 9.65 -3.52
N PHE A 189 -14.73 9.76 -3.88
CA PHE A 189 -15.13 9.89 -5.28
C PHE A 189 -14.62 11.22 -5.90
N ARG A 190 -14.58 12.31 -5.13
CA ARG A 190 -13.93 13.57 -5.58
C ARG A 190 -12.44 13.42 -5.80
N SER A 191 -11.73 12.67 -4.94
CA SER A 191 -10.29 12.44 -5.09
C SER A 191 -9.93 11.56 -6.29
N VAL A 192 -10.89 10.80 -6.83
CA VAL A 192 -10.69 9.99 -8.06
C VAL A 192 -11.39 10.58 -9.30
N LYS A 193 -11.62 11.91 -9.32
CA LYS A 193 -12.16 12.67 -10.47
C LYS A 193 -13.58 12.25 -10.90
N VAL A 194 -14.44 11.91 -9.95
CA VAL A 194 -15.85 11.58 -10.18
C VAL A 194 -16.72 12.79 -9.82
N LEU A 195 -17.58 13.19 -10.75
CA LEU A 195 -18.50 14.31 -10.63
C LEU A 195 -19.90 13.81 -10.23
N PRO A 196 -20.56 14.43 -9.24
CA PRO A 196 -21.89 14.05 -8.79
C PRO A 196 -22.98 14.50 -9.76
N VAL A 197 -23.88 13.59 -10.14
CA VAL A 197 -25.04 13.87 -11.00
C VAL A 197 -26.29 13.28 -10.35
N SER A 198 -27.32 14.11 -10.17
CA SER A 198 -28.61 13.67 -9.64
C SER A 198 -29.47 13.08 -10.76
N ARG A 199 -30.04 11.91 -10.50
CA ARG A 199 -31.00 11.27 -11.43
C ARG A 199 -32.35 11.94 -11.29
N GLY A 200 -32.95 12.34 -12.41
CA GLY A 200 -34.29 12.94 -12.44
C GLY A 200 -34.33 14.47 -12.37
N GLU A 201 -33.23 15.15 -12.01
CA GLU A 201 -33.14 16.62 -11.99
C GLU A 201 -33.03 17.27 -13.38
N GLY A 202 -33.09 16.47 -14.45
CA GLY A 202 -32.95 16.94 -15.82
C GLY A 202 -31.49 17.19 -16.23
N ILE A 203 -31.32 17.86 -17.38
CA ILE A 203 -30.00 18.05 -17.97
C ILE A 203 -29.27 19.30 -17.48
N TYR A 204 -29.99 20.28 -16.92
CA TYR A 204 -29.44 21.54 -16.43
C TYR A 204 -29.19 21.46 -14.92
N GLN A 205 -28.12 20.75 -14.55
CA GLN A 205 -27.74 20.50 -13.16
C GLN A 205 -26.25 20.78 -12.95
N LYS A 206 -25.86 21.07 -11.70
CA LYS A 206 -24.50 21.48 -11.33
C LYS A 206 -23.42 20.52 -11.82
N GLY A 207 -23.63 19.20 -11.70
CA GLY A 207 -22.66 18.19 -12.16
C GLY A 207 -22.41 18.22 -13.68
N MET A 208 -23.46 18.47 -14.46
CA MET A 208 -23.35 18.61 -15.93
C MET A 208 -22.67 19.92 -16.32
N ASP A 209 -22.91 21.00 -15.56
CA ASP A 209 -22.26 22.29 -15.77
C ASP A 209 -20.75 22.23 -15.47
N ILE A 210 -20.37 21.50 -14.42
CA ILE A 210 -18.95 21.24 -14.10
C ILE A 210 -18.29 20.39 -15.19
N ALA A 211 -18.96 19.34 -15.67
CA ALA A 211 -18.46 18.52 -16.77
C ALA A 211 -18.24 19.37 -18.04
N LEU A 212 -19.17 20.28 -18.35
CA LEU A 212 -19.04 21.22 -19.45
C LEU A 212 -17.86 22.17 -19.27
N SER A 213 -17.66 22.71 -18.05
CA SER A 213 -16.49 23.53 -17.70
C SER A 213 -15.17 22.79 -17.93
N LYS A 214 -15.09 21.51 -17.51
CA LYS A 214 -13.91 20.67 -17.76
C LYS A 214 -13.72 20.35 -19.26
N LEU A 215 -14.79 20.25 -20.05
CA LEU A 215 -14.68 20.14 -21.50
C LEU A 215 -14.17 21.43 -22.13
N ASN A 216 -14.69 22.59 -21.74
CA ASN A 216 -14.29 23.89 -22.32
C ASN A 216 -12.81 24.23 -22.08
N THR A 217 -12.19 23.64 -21.06
CA THR A 217 -10.73 23.73 -20.82
C THR A 217 -9.90 22.72 -21.63
N GLY A 218 -10.51 21.99 -22.58
CA GLY A 218 -9.85 20.95 -23.38
C GLY A 218 -9.69 19.61 -22.67
N GLY A 219 -10.38 19.42 -21.53
CA GLY A 219 -10.31 18.19 -20.74
C GLY A 219 -10.93 16.98 -21.43
N TRP A 220 -10.95 15.87 -20.69
CA TRP A 220 -11.54 14.60 -21.10
C TRP A 220 -12.66 14.22 -20.11
N VAL A 221 -13.86 13.94 -20.63
CA VAL A 221 -15.00 13.43 -19.86
C VAL A 221 -15.43 12.06 -20.38
N HIS A 222 -15.72 11.14 -19.48
CA HIS A 222 -16.35 9.86 -19.79
C HIS A 222 -17.80 9.85 -19.27
N ILE A 223 -18.70 9.30 -20.07
CA ILE A 223 -20.11 9.23 -19.73
C ILE A 223 -20.75 7.96 -20.29
N PHE A 224 -21.60 7.34 -19.48
CA PHE A 224 -22.49 6.27 -19.91
C PHE A 224 -23.82 6.89 -20.38
N PRO A 225 -24.10 6.94 -21.69
CA PRO A 225 -25.25 7.67 -22.20
C PRO A 225 -26.58 7.04 -21.78
N GLU A 226 -26.62 5.78 -21.36
CA GLU A 226 -27.82 5.11 -20.84
C GLU A 226 -28.35 5.75 -19.53
N GLY A 227 -27.49 6.40 -18.75
CA GLY A 227 -27.82 7.06 -17.47
C GLY A 227 -28.07 6.10 -16.29
N SER A 228 -28.18 4.80 -16.56
CA SER A 228 -28.31 3.73 -15.58
C SER A 228 -27.58 2.48 -16.04
N ARG A 229 -27.22 1.61 -15.10
CA ARG A 229 -26.67 0.30 -15.40
C ARG A 229 -27.73 -0.59 -16.05
N SER A 230 -27.31 -1.39 -17.02
CA SER A 230 -28.12 -2.43 -17.64
C SER A 230 -28.60 -3.43 -16.59
N ARG A 231 -29.88 -3.81 -16.69
CA ARG A 231 -30.54 -4.77 -15.78
C ARG A 231 -30.47 -6.20 -16.30
N ASP A 232 -30.16 -6.39 -17.57
CA ASP A 232 -30.13 -7.71 -18.22
C ASP A 232 -28.71 -8.28 -18.38
N GLY A 233 -27.72 -7.64 -17.74
CA GLY A 233 -26.31 -8.03 -17.84
C GLY A 233 -25.65 -7.61 -19.17
N GLY A 234 -26.21 -6.62 -19.86
CA GLY A 234 -25.67 -6.09 -21.12
C GLY A 234 -26.10 -6.90 -22.35
N LYS A 235 -27.22 -7.63 -22.28
CA LYS A 235 -27.79 -8.31 -23.45
C LYS A 235 -28.39 -7.31 -24.42
N THR A 236 -29.04 -6.27 -23.91
CA THR A 236 -29.56 -5.16 -24.68
C THR A 236 -28.86 -3.85 -24.31
N MET A 237 -28.85 -2.92 -25.26
CA MET A 237 -28.34 -1.57 -25.05
C MET A 237 -29.50 -0.64 -24.68
N GLY A 238 -29.34 0.11 -23.58
CA GLY A 238 -30.32 1.13 -23.19
C GLY A 238 -30.37 2.32 -24.17
N SER A 239 -31.46 3.09 -24.11
CA SER A 239 -31.56 4.33 -24.91
C SER A 239 -30.63 5.41 -24.38
N SER A 240 -29.88 6.04 -25.30
CA SER A 240 -28.99 7.16 -24.98
C SER A 240 -29.81 8.39 -24.56
N LYS A 241 -29.50 8.93 -23.38
CA LYS A 241 -30.20 10.08 -22.79
C LYS A 241 -29.62 11.38 -23.36
N ARG A 242 -30.48 12.40 -23.45
CA ARG A 242 -30.15 13.72 -24.01
C ARG A 242 -28.97 14.46 -23.33
N GLY A 243 -28.56 14.04 -22.13
CA GLY A 243 -27.46 14.65 -21.38
C GLY A 243 -26.12 14.59 -22.13
N VAL A 244 -25.83 13.50 -22.85
CA VAL A 244 -24.62 13.43 -23.68
C VAL A 244 -24.70 14.43 -24.85
N GLY A 245 -25.89 14.61 -25.43
CA GLY A 245 -26.13 15.59 -26.49
C GLY A 245 -25.90 17.03 -26.01
N ARG A 246 -26.28 17.32 -24.75
CA ARG A 246 -25.96 18.59 -24.10
C ARG A 246 -24.45 18.83 -24.03
N LEU A 247 -23.66 17.86 -23.57
CA LEU A 247 -22.20 18.01 -23.46
C LEU A 247 -21.52 18.25 -24.80
N VAL A 248 -22.05 17.68 -25.89
CA VAL A 248 -21.51 17.88 -27.24
C VAL A 248 -21.86 19.26 -27.78
N MET A 249 -23.14 19.65 -27.70
CA MET A 249 -23.65 20.87 -28.34
C MET A 249 -23.42 22.14 -27.52
N ASP A 250 -23.33 22.04 -26.19
CA ASP A 250 -23.13 23.21 -25.32
C ASP A 250 -21.66 23.57 -25.14
N ALA A 251 -20.73 22.68 -25.53
CA ALA A 251 -19.30 22.93 -25.39
C ALA A 251 -18.86 24.10 -26.27
N ASP A 252 -17.80 24.81 -25.86
CA ASP A 252 -17.28 25.94 -26.62
C ASP A 252 -16.68 25.49 -27.95
N ASN A 253 -15.96 24.37 -27.91
CA ASN A 253 -15.46 23.65 -29.08
C ASN A 253 -16.15 22.30 -29.17
N VAL A 254 -16.55 21.88 -30.37
CA VAL A 254 -17.19 20.58 -30.59
C VAL A 254 -16.22 19.47 -30.14
N PRO A 255 -16.60 18.66 -29.14
CA PRO A 255 -15.73 17.62 -28.61
C PRO A 255 -15.55 16.50 -29.63
N MET A 256 -14.36 15.90 -29.64
CA MET A 256 -14.16 14.60 -30.27
C MET A 256 -14.89 13.54 -29.42
N VAL A 257 -15.79 12.76 -30.02
CA VAL A 257 -16.53 11.71 -29.30
C VAL A 257 -16.07 10.33 -29.73
N VAL A 258 -15.42 9.58 -28.84
CA VAL A 258 -14.90 8.23 -29.11
C VAL A 258 -15.78 7.18 -28.42
N PRO A 259 -16.51 6.36 -29.17
CA PRO A 259 -17.34 5.30 -28.63
C PRO A 259 -16.55 4.00 -28.41
N PHE A 260 -16.81 3.29 -27.32
CA PHE A 260 -16.34 1.92 -27.13
C PHE A 260 -17.39 1.09 -26.42
N VAL A 261 -17.40 -0.22 -26.68
CA VAL A 261 -18.35 -1.16 -26.07
C VAL A 261 -17.59 -2.35 -25.52
N HIS A 262 -18.02 -2.84 -24.37
CA HIS A 262 -17.43 -4.02 -23.74
C HIS A 262 -18.47 -5.11 -23.42
N SER A 263 -18.00 -6.35 -23.37
CA SER A 263 -18.76 -7.53 -22.90
C SER A 263 -17.89 -8.39 -21.97
N GLY A 264 -18.50 -8.98 -20.95
CA GLY A 264 -17.82 -9.84 -19.96
C GLY A 264 -17.69 -9.22 -18.56
N MET A 265 -17.87 -7.90 -18.43
CA MET A 265 -17.82 -7.20 -17.14
C MET A 265 -18.89 -7.66 -16.15
N GLN A 266 -20.03 -8.14 -16.65
CA GLN A 266 -21.09 -8.77 -15.85
C GLN A 266 -20.62 -10.04 -15.12
N GLU A 267 -19.59 -10.72 -15.63
CA GLU A 267 -19.01 -11.91 -14.99
C GLU A 267 -17.98 -11.54 -13.93
N ILE A 268 -17.25 -10.43 -14.14
CA ILE A 268 -16.32 -9.87 -13.16
C ILE A 268 -17.09 -9.33 -11.97
N MET A 269 -18.11 -8.50 -12.18
CA MET A 269 -18.90 -7.91 -11.10
C MET A 269 -20.39 -8.12 -11.34
N PRO A 270 -20.93 -9.33 -11.03
CA PRO A 270 -22.35 -9.63 -11.15
C PRO A 270 -23.23 -8.70 -10.31
N VAL A 271 -24.47 -8.50 -10.74
CA VAL A 271 -25.44 -7.69 -9.98
C VAL A 271 -25.65 -8.32 -8.60
N GLY A 272 -25.41 -7.54 -7.54
CA GLY A 272 -25.54 -7.97 -6.15
C GLY A 272 -24.26 -8.54 -5.53
N ALA A 273 -23.21 -8.78 -6.32
CA ALA A 273 -21.91 -9.16 -5.78
C ALA A 273 -21.24 -7.98 -5.06
N SER A 274 -20.55 -8.27 -3.94
CA SER A 274 -19.78 -7.27 -3.18
C SER A 274 -18.31 -7.19 -3.59
N PHE A 275 -17.78 -8.20 -4.28
CA PHE A 275 -16.38 -8.30 -4.69
C PHE A 275 -16.25 -8.78 -6.14
N PRO A 276 -15.27 -8.27 -6.91
CA PRO A 276 -15.04 -8.68 -8.28
C PRO A 276 -14.38 -10.07 -8.36
N ARG A 277 -14.80 -10.86 -9.35
CA ARG A 277 -14.26 -12.19 -9.67
C ARG A 277 -13.04 -12.07 -10.58
N ILE A 278 -12.16 -13.06 -10.53
CA ILE A 278 -10.94 -13.16 -11.35
C ILE A 278 -11.08 -14.27 -12.42
N GLY A 279 -10.15 -14.32 -13.37
CA GLY A 279 -10.08 -15.34 -14.41
C GLY A 279 -11.19 -15.23 -15.46
N LYS A 280 -11.80 -14.04 -15.60
CA LYS A 280 -12.87 -13.79 -16.58
C LYS A 280 -12.32 -13.15 -17.84
N THR A 281 -13.04 -13.35 -18.94
CA THR A 281 -12.68 -12.76 -20.24
C THR A 281 -13.53 -11.52 -20.48
N VAL A 282 -12.88 -10.41 -20.84
CA VAL A 282 -13.55 -9.16 -21.21
C VAL A 282 -13.11 -8.76 -22.60
N THR A 283 -14.08 -8.60 -23.50
CA THR A 283 -13.85 -8.14 -24.87
C THR A 283 -14.27 -6.69 -24.98
N VAL A 284 -13.40 -5.83 -25.50
CA VAL A 284 -13.65 -4.40 -25.71
C VAL A 284 -13.40 -4.06 -27.16
N VAL A 285 -14.34 -3.37 -27.81
CA VAL A 285 -14.19 -2.85 -29.18
C VAL A 285 -14.35 -1.34 -29.14
N ILE A 286 -13.37 -0.63 -29.69
CA ILE A 286 -13.34 0.82 -29.81
C ILE A 286 -13.70 1.20 -31.25
N GLY A 287 -14.66 2.11 -31.40
CA GLY A 287 -15.10 2.64 -32.68
C GLY A 287 -14.39 3.92 -33.08
N ASP A 288 -14.60 4.32 -34.33
CA ASP A 288 -14.11 5.60 -34.85
C ASP A 288 -14.80 6.79 -34.17
N PRO A 289 -14.12 7.95 -34.07
CA PRO A 289 -14.73 9.18 -33.60
C PRO A 289 -16.01 9.52 -34.37
N ILE A 290 -17.02 10.01 -33.66
CA ILE A 290 -18.31 10.38 -34.25
C ILE A 290 -18.29 11.86 -34.63
N GLU A 291 -18.62 12.15 -35.89
CA GLU A 291 -18.72 13.51 -36.44
C GLU A 291 -20.11 14.13 -36.18
N PHE A 292 -20.12 15.43 -35.87
CA PHE A 292 -21.32 16.22 -35.57
C PHE A 292 -21.39 17.56 -36.31
N ASP A 293 -20.48 17.82 -37.26
CA ASP A 293 -20.41 19.08 -37.99
C ASP A 293 -21.72 19.43 -38.70
N ASP A 294 -22.46 18.43 -39.20
CA ASP A 294 -23.78 18.61 -39.81
C ASP A 294 -24.82 19.18 -38.84
N LEU A 295 -24.87 18.67 -37.60
CA LEU A 295 -25.81 19.14 -36.57
C LEU A 295 -25.43 20.52 -36.02
N VAL A 296 -24.12 20.82 -35.98
CA VAL A 296 -23.60 22.13 -35.59
C VAL A 296 -23.89 23.17 -36.66
N ASN A 297 -23.73 22.81 -37.94
CA ASN A 297 -24.09 23.66 -39.07
C ASN A 297 -25.61 23.89 -39.16
N GLU A 298 -26.44 22.89 -38.83
CA GLU A 298 -27.89 23.02 -38.77
C GLU A 298 -28.33 24.06 -37.72
N GLU A 299 -27.68 24.08 -36.55
CA GLU A 299 -27.91 25.10 -35.53
C GLU A 299 -27.57 26.51 -36.02
N GLN A 300 -26.46 26.67 -36.75
CA GLN A 300 -26.03 27.97 -37.26
C GLN A 300 -26.96 28.48 -38.39
N ASN A 301 -27.43 27.59 -39.25
CA ASN A 301 -28.23 27.93 -40.42
C ASN A 301 -29.73 28.09 -40.12
N ASN A 302 -30.26 27.45 -39.08
CA ASN A 302 -31.68 27.40 -38.81
C ASN A 302 -32.03 27.81 -37.36
N LYS A 303 -32.13 29.11 -37.10
CA LYS A 303 -32.41 29.72 -35.78
C LYS A 303 -33.74 29.28 -35.13
N HIS A 304 -34.62 28.57 -35.85
CA HIS A 304 -35.91 28.07 -35.34
C HIS A 304 -35.85 26.64 -34.77
N VAL A 305 -34.74 25.91 -34.91
CA VAL A 305 -34.61 24.56 -34.34
C VAL A 305 -34.35 24.66 -32.84
N SER A 306 -35.17 23.99 -32.03
CA SER A 306 -34.94 23.95 -30.58
C SER A 306 -33.71 23.09 -30.27
N ARG A 307 -32.79 23.61 -29.44
CA ARG A 307 -31.58 22.89 -28.99
C ARG A 307 -31.88 21.50 -28.43
N GLY A 308 -33.05 21.34 -27.82
CA GLY A 308 -33.52 20.05 -27.34
C GLY A 308 -33.57 18.96 -28.41
N LYS A 309 -34.02 19.28 -29.64
CA LYS A 309 -34.05 18.34 -30.76
C LYS A 309 -32.64 17.97 -31.21
N LEU A 310 -31.72 18.93 -31.21
CA LEU A 310 -30.30 18.69 -31.53
C LEU A 310 -29.64 17.78 -30.48
N TYR A 311 -29.91 17.99 -29.19
CA TYR A 311 -29.41 17.09 -28.14
C TYR A 311 -29.93 15.65 -28.31
N ASP A 312 -31.20 15.51 -28.67
CA ASP A 312 -31.81 14.20 -28.89
C ASP A 312 -31.25 13.54 -30.16
N ALA A 313 -30.98 14.30 -31.22
CA ALA A 313 -30.33 13.83 -32.45
C ALA A 313 -28.89 13.33 -32.19
N VAL A 314 -28.09 14.11 -31.45
CA VAL A 314 -26.73 13.70 -31.03
C VAL A 314 -26.78 12.42 -30.19
N ALA A 315 -27.65 12.38 -29.18
CA ALA A 315 -27.79 11.21 -28.32
C ALA A 315 -28.21 9.97 -29.12
N SER A 316 -29.12 10.13 -30.10
CA SER A 316 -29.57 9.04 -30.97
C SER A 316 -28.45 8.53 -31.87
N ARG A 317 -27.64 9.43 -32.46
CA ARG A 317 -26.47 9.07 -33.27
C ARG A 317 -25.43 8.30 -32.46
N ILE A 318 -25.13 8.75 -31.24
CA ILE A 318 -24.24 8.04 -30.31
C ILE A 318 -24.81 6.66 -29.98
N GLY A 319 -26.11 6.57 -29.67
CA GLY A 319 -26.78 5.31 -29.37
C GLY A 319 -26.71 4.31 -30.53
N HIS A 320 -26.98 4.75 -31.76
CA HIS A 320 -26.86 3.90 -32.96
C HIS A 320 -25.43 3.39 -33.14
N ARG A 321 -24.42 4.23 -32.93
CA ARG A 321 -23.02 3.81 -33.06
C ARG A 321 -22.61 2.79 -32.00
N LEU A 322 -23.03 2.98 -30.75
CA LEU A 322 -22.82 2.00 -29.68
C LEU A 322 -23.54 0.67 -29.97
N GLN A 323 -24.74 0.71 -30.54
CA GLN A 323 -25.47 -0.51 -30.90
C GLN A 323 -24.77 -1.29 -32.03
N GLN A 324 -24.21 -0.60 -33.03
CA GLN A 324 -23.39 -1.24 -34.07
C GLN A 324 -22.14 -1.91 -33.47
N LEU A 325 -21.44 -1.23 -32.56
CA LEU A 325 -20.27 -1.79 -31.88
C LEU A 325 -20.65 -2.98 -30.99
N LYS A 326 -21.83 -2.94 -30.34
CA LYS A 326 -22.33 -4.06 -29.53
C LYS A 326 -22.47 -5.35 -30.32
N VAL A 327 -23.02 -5.28 -31.53
CA VAL A 327 -23.14 -6.45 -32.42
C VAL A 327 -21.76 -7.03 -32.76
N GLN A 328 -20.75 -6.17 -32.98
CA GLN A 328 -19.37 -6.61 -33.24
C GLN A 328 -18.74 -7.28 -32.01
N VAL A 329 -18.87 -6.66 -30.83
CA VAL A 329 -18.35 -7.20 -29.56
C VAL A 329 -18.97 -8.56 -29.26
N ASP A 330 -20.29 -8.70 -29.44
CA ASP A 330 -21.00 -9.96 -29.17
C ASP A 330 -20.55 -11.07 -30.12
N LYS A 331 -20.37 -10.75 -31.41
CA LYS A 331 -19.83 -11.69 -32.38
C LYS A 331 -18.42 -12.16 -31.99
N LEU A 332 -17.53 -11.24 -31.63
CA LEU A 332 -16.16 -11.55 -31.19
C LEU A 332 -16.10 -12.30 -29.85
N ALA A 333 -17.06 -12.06 -28.96
CA ALA A 333 -17.18 -12.80 -27.71
C ALA A 333 -17.65 -14.25 -27.92
N LEU A 334 -18.47 -14.49 -28.95
CA LEU A 334 -18.96 -15.83 -29.32
C LEU A 334 -17.95 -16.64 -30.14
N GLU A 335 -17.08 -15.99 -30.92
CA GLU A 335 -16.05 -16.63 -31.77
C GLU A 335 -14.84 -17.17 -30.99
N GLN A 336 -14.86 -17.16 -29.65
CA GLN A 336 -13.75 -17.69 -28.85
C GLN A 336 -13.62 -19.21 -29.00
N PRO A 337 -12.41 -19.74 -29.22
CA PRO A 337 -12.20 -21.16 -29.37
C PRO A 337 -12.52 -21.87 -28.06
N SER A 338 -13.42 -22.85 -28.12
CA SER A 338 -13.59 -23.83 -27.06
C SER A 338 -12.24 -24.49 -26.75
N VAL A 339 -12.10 -24.93 -25.50
CA VAL A 339 -10.93 -25.61 -24.93
C VAL A 339 -10.40 -26.78 -25.80
N GLU A 340 -11.19 -27.26 -26.75
CA GLU A 340 -10.86 -28.32 -27.72
C GLU A 340 -9.70 -27.98 -28.67
N ARG A 341 -9.55 -26.72 -29.12
CA ARG A 341 -8.49 -26.37 -30.09
C ARG A 341 -7.09 -26.28 -29.45
N ALA A 342 -7.02 -26.02 -28.14
CA ALA A 342 -5.77 -26.07 -27.38
C ALA A 342 -5.32 -27.52 -27.10
N MET A 343 -6.28 -28.45 -26.94
CA MET A 343 -6.00 -29.89 -26.86
C MET A 343 -5.47 -30.44 -28.20
N GLU A 344 -5.91 -29.90 -29.33
CA GLU A 344 -5.44 -30.28 -30.66
C GLU A 344 -4.00 -29.78 -30.95
N MET A 345 -3.64 -28.60 -30.46
CA MET A 345 -2.25 -28.10 -30.51
C MET A 345 -1.31 -28.91 -29.60
N LEU A 346 -1.78 -29.40 -28.46
CA LEU A 346 -1.03 -30.30 -27.57
C LEU A 346 -0.84 -31.71 -28.14
N LYS A 347 -1.67 -32.13 -29.11
CA LYS A 347 -1.50 -33.40 -29.85
C LYS A 347 -0.54 -33.29 -31.02
N GLN A 348 -0.24 -32.08 -31.49
CA GLN A 348 0.75 -31.83 -32.56
C GLN A 348 2.17 -31.59 -32.03
N PHE A 349 2.35 -31.54 -30.71
CA PHE A 349 3.66 -31.42 -30.09
C PHE A 349 4.25 -32.82 -29.88
N ASP A 350 5.37 -33.08 -30.54
CA ASP A 350 6.05 -34.38 -30.55
C ASP A 350 6.78 -34.63 -29.23
N TRP A 351 6.12 -35.34 -28.32
CA TRP A 351 6.64 -35.73 -27.01
C TRP A 351 7.74 -36.80 -27.07
N GLU A 352 7.98 -37.43 -28.23
CA GLU A 352 9.09 -38.38 -28.40
C GLU A 352 10.46 -37.68 -28.49
N SER A 353 10.51 -36.40 -28.88
CA SER A 353 11.76 -35.62 -28.97
C SER A 353 12.35 -35.20 -27.61
N LEU A 354 11.59 -35.33 -26.52
CA LEU A 354 12.00 -34.98 -25.16
C LEU A 354 12.26 -36.20 -24.25
N GLY A 355 12.28 -37.41 -24.82
CA GLY A 355 12.69 -38.62 -24.08
C GLY A 355 11.74 -39.04 -22.96
N MET A 356 10.47 -38.62 -23.02
CA MET A 356 9.44 -39.01 -22.05
C MET A 356 8.46 -39.96 -22.71
N ALA A 357 8.93 -41.16 -23.02
CA ALA A 357 8.08 -42.30 -23.34
C ALA A 357 8.27 -43.36 -22.26
N ASN A 358 7.12 -43.84 -21.75
CA ASN A 358 6.91 -44.85 -20.70
C ASN A 358 6.76 -44.28 -19.29
N ASP A 359 5.52 -43.94 -18.93
CA ASP A 359 4.78 -44.76 -17.97
C ASP A 359 3.30 -44.38 -18.00
N VAL A 360 2.53 -45.21 -18.70
CA VAL A 360 1.07 -45.22 -18.66
C VAL A 360 0.68 -45.80 -17.29
N VAL A 361 0.14 -44.96 -16.41
CA VAL A 361 -0.52 -45.41 -15.18
C VAL A 361 -2.01 -45.54 -15.47
N THR A 362 -2.46 -46.79 -15.56
CA THR A 362 -3.85 -47.22 -15.38
C THR A 362 -4.14 -47.53 -13.92
N GLU A 363 -5.33 -47.08 -13.50
CA GLU A 363 -6.25 -47.63 -12.48
C GLU A 363 -5.95 -47.51 -10.97
N ASP A 364 -6.91 -46.84 -10.30
CA ASP A 364 -7.69 -47.28 -9.13
C ASP A 364 -7.19 -48.45 -8.25
N GLY A 365 -7.28 -48.24 -6.92
CA GLY A 365 -7.82 -49.25 -5.99
C GLY A 365 -6.86 -49.94 -5.00
N LEU A 366 -6.98 -49.53 -3.73
CA LEU A 366 -7.04 -50.34 -2.49
C LEU A 366 -6.03 -51.49 -2.14
N PHE A 367 -5.70 -51.49 -0.83
CA PHE A 367 -5.12 -52.53 0.06
C PHE A 367 -3.58 -52.69 0.18
N GLY A 368 -3.09 -52.48 1.42
CA GLY A 368 -2.47 -53.56 2.19
C GLY A 368 -0.93 -53.58 2.41
N GLN A 369 -0.56 -53.50 3.69
CA GLN A 369 0.54 -54.20 4.40
C GLN A 369 1.96 -53.61 4.55
N GLU A 370 2.39 -53.68 5.81
CA GLU A 370 3.71 -53.41 6.39
C GLU A 370 4.82 -54.35 5.87
N SER A 371 6.08 -53.91 5.86
CA SER A 371 7.12 -54.38 6.80
C SER A 371 8.58 -53.99 6.43
N GLN A 372 9.33 -53.77 7.51
CA GLN A 372 10.78 -53.58 7.76
C GLN A 372 11.82 -54.13 6.77
N ALA A 373 12.95 -53.41 6.64
CA ALA A 373 14.29 -53.98 6.82
C ALA A 373 15.38 -52.90 7.04
N ASP A 374 16.31 -53.25 7.94
CA ASP A 374 17.31 -52.45 8.64
C ASP A 374 18.62 -52.14 7.90
N ALA A 375 19.22 -51.01 8.32
CA ALA A 375 20.60 -50.79 8.77
C ALA A 375 21.85 -51.03 7.89
N TYR A 376 22.90 -50.31 8.30
CA TYR A 376 24.29 -50.16 7.81
C TYR A 376 24.41 -49.12 6.67
N ILE A 377 25.06 -47.96 6.85
CA ILE A 377 26.40 -47.76 7.39
C ILE A 377 26.47 -46.40 8.12
N ASN A 378 26.64 -46.46 9.44
CA ASN A 378 26.91 -45.32 10.31
C ASN A 378 28.42 -45.36 10.64
N GLY A 379 29.22 -44.45 10.07
CA GLY A 379 30.67 -44.45 10.31
C GLY A 379 31.42 -43.20 9.88
N SER A 380 30.95 -42.48 8.85
CA SER A 380 31.72 -41.37 8.27
C SER A 380 31.16 -39.95 8.54
N LYS A 381 29.99 -39.80 9.18
CA LYS A 381 29.37 -38.47 9.44
C LYS A 381 29.76 -37.83 10.78
N ARG A 382 30.33 -38.58 11.74
CA ARG A 382 30.68 -38.06 13.07
C ARG A 382 31.90 -37.13 13.12
N ARG A 383 32.73 -37.07 12.06
CA ARG A 383 33.89 -36.17 11.99
C ARG A 383 33.59 -34.81 11.36
N VAL A 384 32.49 -34.67 10.62
CA VAL A 384 32.06 -33.38 10.03
C VAL A 384 31.20 -32.58 11.03
N LEU A 385 30.43 -33.26 11.90
CA LEU A 385 29.58 -32.61 12.91
C LEU A 385 30.34 -31.89 14.03
N VAL A 386 31.55 -32.34 14.41
CA VAL A 386 32.33 -31.66 15.46
C VAL A 386 33.01 -30.40 14.93
N ALA A 387 33.37 -30.37 13.64
CA ALA A 387 33.94 -29.18 13.00
C ALA A 387 32.91 -28.08 12.75
N TRP A 388 31.62 -28.43 12.60
CA TRP A 388 30.52 -27.48 12.46
C TRP A 388 30.02 -26.91 13.79
N ARG A 389 30.06 -27.69 14.88
CA ARG A 389 29.58 -27.27 16.20
C ARG A 389 30.40 -26.13 16.83
N ASN A 390 31.68 -25.97 16.44
CA ASN A 390 32.57 -24.93 16.97
C ASN A 390 32.67 -23.68 16.09
N ARG A 391 31.98 -23.62 14.94
CA ARG A 391 32.05 -22.46 14.02
C ARG A 391 30.77 -21.61 13.99
N ILE A 392 29.73 -22.00 14.73
CA ILE A 392 28.48 -21.25 14.92
C ILE A 392 28.39 -20.77 16.37
N ARG A 393 29.41 -20.04 16.83
CA ARG A 393 29.36 -19.33 18.13
C ARG A 393 29.87 -17.89 18.04
N GLY A 394 29.93 -17.33 16.83
CA GLY A 394 30.29 -15.93 16.62
C GLY A 394 29.46 -15.36 15.49
N TYR A 395 28.64 -14.35 15.82
CA TYR A 395 27.90 -13.49 14.90
C TYR A 395 26.63 -14.07 14.28
N MET A 396 25.55 -14.12 15.07
CA MET A 396 24.20 -13.68 14.65
C MET A 396 23.25 -13.82 15.84
N GLU A 397 22.63 -12.71 16.26
CA GLU A 397 21.59 -12.67 17.29
C GLU A 397 20.26 -13.10 16.64
N PRO A 398 19.56 -14.16 17.10
CA PRO A 398 18.43 -14.76 16.37
C PRO A 398 17.10 -13.99 16.38
N SER A 399 17.06 -12.73 16.85
CA SER A 399 15.82 -12.01 17.15
C SER A 399 15.25 -11.16 16.01
N GLU A 400 15.89 -11.07 14.84
CA GLU A 400 15.51 -10.11 13.77
C GLU A 400 15.00 -10.73 12.46
N LEU A 401 14.81 -12.05 12.36
CA LEU A 401 14.34 -12.69 11.11
C LEU A 401 12.85 -13.04 11.06
N MET A 402 12.08 -12.79 12.13
CA MET A 402 10.70 -13.31 12.25
C MET A 402 9.57 -12.28 12.10
N GLY A 403 9.82 -11.07 11.61
CA GLY A 403 8.73 -10.12 11.27
C GLY A 403 7.79 -10.57 10.13
N PHE A 404 8.17 -11.62 9.38
CA PHE A 404 7.36 -12.28 8.34
C PHE A 404 6.46 -13.41 8.88
N ALA A 405 6.54 -13.75 10.18
CA ALA A 405 5.99 -15.00 10.74
C ALA A 405 4.46 -15.05 10.86
N ALA A 406 3.74 -13.96 10.64
CA ALA A 406 2.27 -14.00 10.64
C ALA A 406 1.73 -14.47 9.28
N ARG A 407 1.46 -15.78 9.17
CA ARG A 407 0.67 -16.48 8.11
C ARG A 407 1.42 -17.17 6.95
N GLY A 408 2.47 -17.93 7.25
CA GLY A 408 2.75 -19.18 6.52
C GLY A 408 3.64 -19.14 5.27
N LEU A 409 4.04 -17.98 4.74
CA LEU A 409 4.89 -17.93 3.54
C LEU A 409 6.34 -18.37 3.80
N PHE A 410 6.95 -17.98 4.92
CA PHE A 410 8.32 -18.39 5.25
C PHE A 410 8.39 -19.78 5.90
N MET A 411 7.35 -20.22 6.59
CA MET A 411 7.25 -21.56 7.19
C MET A 411 7.34 -22.65 6.12
N ASN A 412 6.63 -22.44 5.00
CA ASN A 412 6.71 -23.33 3.85
C ASN A 412 8.11 -23.34 3.23
N HIS A 413 8.82 -22.20 3.24
CA HIS A 413 10.19 -22.10 2.72
C HIS A 413 11.22 -22.73 3.67
N LEU A 414 11.12 -22.55 4.99
CA LEU A 414 11.99 -23.22 5.96
C LEU A 414 11.77 -24.73 5.95
N LYS A 415 10.50 -25.15 5.90
CA LYS A 415 10.15 -26.56 5.74
C LYS A 415 10.71 -27.14 4.44
N SER A 416 10.64 -26.40 3.33
CA SER A 416 11.22 -26.85 2.06
C SER A 416 12.76 -26.84 2.02
N VAL A 417 13.41 -26.02 2.86
CA VAL A 417 14.88 -25.94 2.93
C VAL A 417 15.47 -27.00 3.85
N LEU A 418 14.79 -27.31 4.96
CA LEU A 418 15.27 -28.26 5.97
C LEU A 418 15.03 -29.72 5.56
N ASP A 419 13.99 -30.00 4.77
CA ASP A 419 13.62 -31.34 4.26
C ASP A 419 13.52 -32.44 5.33
N ASP A 420 13.43 -32.05 6.61
CA ASP A 420 13.30 -32.89 7.80
C ASP A 420 12.24 -32.28 8.74
N ASP A 421 11.08 -32.95 8.78
CA ASP A 421 9.92 -32.51 9.55
C ASP A 421 10.15 -32.63 11.07
N GLN A 422 11.03 -33.53 11.52
CA GLN A 422 11.29 -33.72 12.95
C GLN A 422 12.13 -32.56 13.51
N VAL A 423 13.24 -32.25 12.83
CA VAL A 423 14.12 -31.14 13.21
C VAL A 423 13.37 -29.81 13.15
N TYR A 424 12.49 -29.65 12.16
CA TYR A 424 11.64 -28.48 12.03
C TYR A 424 10.69 -28.33 13.22
N ASN A 425 9.97 -29.38 13.62
CA ASN A 425 9.01 -29.31 14.72
C ASN A 425 9.69 -29.02 16.07
N GLU A 426 10.84 -29.64 16.34
CA GLU A 426 11.62 -29.36 17.55
C GLU A 426 12.06 -27.88 17.58
N SER A 427 12.62 -27.37 16.48
CA SER A 427 13.08 -25.98 16.38
C SER A 427 11.93 -24.95 16.50
N VAL A 428 10.76 -25.28 15.93
CA VAL A 428 9.57 -24.44 15.98
C VAL A 428 9.01 -24.34 17.40
N SER A 429 9.01 -25.46 18.15
CA SER A 429 8.53 -25.46 19.53
C SER A 429 9.38 -24.57 20.47
N GLU A 430 10.68 -24.46 20.22
CA GLU A 430 11.59 -23.61 21.03
C GLU A 430 11.52 -22.13 20.61
N ALA A 431 11.44 -21.84 19.31
CA ALA A 431 11.55 -20.48 18.79
C ALA A 431 10.25 -19.66 18.92
N PHE A 432 9.08 -20.28 18.73
CA PHE A 432 7.80 -19.56 18.70
C PHE A 432 7.43 -18.90 20.04
N PRO A 433 7.60 -19.54 21.21
CA PRO A 433 7.33 -18.89 22.49
C PRO A 433 8.17 -17.63 22.68
N VAL A 434 9.46 -17.67 22.34
CA VAL A 434 10.38 -16.51 22.42
C VAL A 434 9.95 -15.39 21.47
N TYR A 435 9.57 -15.74 20.24
CA TYR A 435 9.07 -14.78 19.27
C TYR A 435 7.76 -14.11 19.74
N ASN A 436 6.80 -14.92 20.17
CA ASN A 436 5.48 -14.44 20.60
C ASN A 436 5.60 -13.50 21.81
N LYS A 437 6.46 -13.85 22.79
CA LYS A 437 6.73 -13.01 23.98
C LYS A 437 7.45 -11.72 23.63
N SER A 438 8.49 -11.77 22.79
CA SER A 438 9.23 -10.57 22.38
C SER A 438 8.40 -9.60 21.53
N HIS A 439 7.45 -10.12 20.75
CA HIS A 439 6.57 -9.30 19.90
C HIS A 439 5.28 -8.88 20.58
N VAL A 440 5.02 -9.32 21.82
CA VAL A 440 3.83 -9.00 22.59
C VAL A 440 2.57 -9.19 21.73
N ILE A 441 2.42 -10.42 21.23
CA ILE A 441 1.29 -10.74 20.36
C ILE A 441 -0.02 -10.66 21.16
N CYS A 442 -1.05 -10.18 20.48
CA CYS A 442 -2.40 -10.11 21.03
C CYS A 442 -3.24 -11.23 20.42
N LEU A 443 -3.80 -12.09 21.28
CA LEU A 443 -4.63 -13.22 20.85
C LEU A 443 -6.05 -13.09 21.41
N PRO A 444 -7.09 -13.26 20.58
CA PRO A 444 -8.46 -13.25 21.08
C PRO A 444 -8.76 -14.53 21.86
N MET A 445 -9.41 -14.38 23.01
CA MET A 445 -9.86 -15.51 23.81
C MET A 445 -11.08 -16.20 23.18
N PRO A 446 -11.22 -17.53 23.33
CA PRO A 446 -12.43 -18.28 23.01
C PRO A 446 -13.70 -17.59 23.51
N HIS A 447 -14.78 -17.65 22.72
CA HIS A 447 -16.07 -17.01 23.03
C HIS A 447 -16.08 -15.47 23.09
N ARG A 448 -15.01 -14.79 22.61
CA ARG A 448 -14.86 -13.32 22.65
C ARG A 448 -14.95 -12.74 24.07
N SER A 449 -14.44 -13.45 25.07
CA SER A 449 -14.39 -12.95 26.45
C SER A 449 -13.40 -11.80 26.64
N GLY A 450 -12.47 -11.61 25.71
CA GLY A 450 -11.46 -10.56 25.72
C GLY A 450 -10.28 -10.93 24.83
N ASP A 451 -9.19 -10.16 24.94
CA ASP A 451 -7.93 -10.41 24.25
C ASP A 451 -6.80 -10.58 25.29
N VAL A 452 -5.91 -11.54 25.09
CA VAL A 452 -4.75 -11.79 25.97
C VAL A 452 -3.45 -11.36 25.29
N LEU A 453 -2.60 -10.65 26.03
CA LEU A 453 -1.24 -10.30 25.60
C LEU A 453 -0.25 -11.38 26.05
N VAL A 454 0.50 -11.93 25.09
CA VAL A 454 1.56 -12.90 25.36
C VAL A 454 2.83 -12.15 25.77
N THR A 455 3.09 -12.09 27.07
CA THR A 455 4.24 -11.37 27.65
C THR A 455 4.92 -12.23 28.72
N SER A 456 6.17 -11.94 29.03
CA SER A 456 6.87 -12.57 30.17
C SER A 456 6.30 -12.15 31.53
N TYR A 457 5.58 -11.03 31.60
CA TYR A 457 5.00 -10.52 32.85
C TYR A 457 3.67 -11.20 33.20
N GLY A 458 2.93 -11.66 32.20
CA GLY A 458 1.69 -12.43 32.37
C GLY A 458 1.88 -13.94 32.31
N GLU A 459 3.10 -14.45 32.16
CA GLU A 459 3.40 -15.87 32.05
C GLU A 459 3.33 -16.54 33.43
N LEU A 460 2.43 -17.53 33.59
CA LEU A 460 2.32 -18.34 34.80
C LEU A 460 3.03 -19.68 34.63
N GLU A 461 2.71 -20.36 33.53
CA GLU A 461 3.38 -21.58 33.06
C GLU A 461 3.73 -21.38 31.57
N GLU A 462 4.57 -22.25 31.00
CA GLU A 462 5.15 -22.11 29.65
C GLU A 462 4.13 -21.79 28.52
N ASN A 463 2.87 -22.23 28.66
CA ASN A 463 1.78 -21.98 27.71
C ASN A 463 0.56 -21.27 28.32
N LYS A 464 0.62 -20.80 29.57
CA LYS A 464 -0.54 -20.21 30.27
C LYS A 464 -0.26 -18.75 30.62
N TYR A 465 -1.14 -17.87 30.15
CA TYR A 465 -1.02 -16.43 30.28
C TYR A 465 -2.21 -15.84 31.03
N LEU A 466 -1.92 -15.05 32.05
CA LEU A 466 -2.91 -14.32 32.84
C LEU A 466 -3.35 -13.05 32.11
N ASP A 467 -4.66 -12.81 32.04
CA ASP A 467 -5.24 -11.49 31.77
C ASP A 467 -5.77 -10.89 33.08
N PRO A 468 -5.06 -9.91 33.68
CA PRO A 468 -5.46 -9.30 34.94
C PRO A 468 -6.79 -8.55 34.88
N ARG A 469 -7.20 -8.07 33.69
CA ARG A 469 -8.45 -7.30 33.56
C ARG A 469 -9.69 -8.17 33.68
N THR A 470 -9.67 -9.34 33.05
CA THR A 470 -10.80 -10.29 33.08
C THR A 470 -10.66 -11.33 34.18
N ALA A 471 -9.53 -11.38 34.88
CA ALA A 471 -9.16 -12.42 35.85
C ALA A 471 -9.26 -13.83 35.24
N GLN A 472 -8.83 -13.97 33.99
CA GLN A 472 -8.82 -15.24 33.25
C GLN A 472 -7.39 -15.66 32.90
N VAL A 473 -7.16 -16.97 32.87
CA VAL A 473 -5.91 -17.56 32.40
C VAL A 473 -6.18 -18.28 31.08
N ALA A 474 -5.49 -17.84 30.04
CA ALA A 474 -5.58 -18.35 28.69
C ALA A 474 -4.43 -19.32 28.39
N THR A 475 -4.76 -20.50 27.89
CA THR A 475 -3.78 -21.45 27.35
C THR A 475 -3.55 -21.13 25.87
N VAL A 476 -2.28 -20.97 25.47
CA VAL A 476 -1.88 -20.53 24.13
C VAL A 476 -1.10 -21.64 23.43
N ASP A 477 -1.55 -22.01 22.22
CA ASP A 477 -0.73 -22.81 21.29
C ASP A 477 0.20 -21.83 20.54
N HIS A 478 1.47 -21.81 20.93
CA HIS A 478 2.45 -20.88 20.38
C HIS A 478 2.71 -21.07 18.89
N VAL A 479 2.60 -22.30 18.37
CA VAL A 479 2.87 -22.61 16.96
C VAL A 479 1.71 -22.16 16.09
N LYS A 480 0.47 -22.44 16.53
CA LYS A 480 -0.73 -22.00 15.81
C LYS A 480 -1.10 -20.54 16.06
N GLN A 481 -0.55 -19.93 17.11
CA GLN A 481 -0.91 -18.59 17.59
C GLN A 481 -2.42 -18.46 17.85
N VAL A 482 -2.99 -19.44 18.57
CA VAL A 482 -4.41 -19.49 18.93
C VAL A 482 -4.54 -19.80 20.41
N CYS A 483 -5.48 -19.13 21.09
CA CYS A 483 -5.86 -19.49 22.45
C CYS A 483 -6.80 -20.70 22.39
N THR A 484 -6.41 -21.80 23.04
CA THR A 484 -7.14 -23.08 23.00
C THR A 484 -8.20 -23.17 24.09
N GLU A 485 -7.82 -22.83 25.32
CA GLU A 485 -8.64 -22.98 26.52
C GLU A 485 -8.52 -21.75 27.41
N VAL A 486 -9.59 -21.45 28.15
CA VAL A 486 -9.63 -20.36 29.12
C VAL A 486 -10.23 -20.89 30.41
N ARG A 487 -9.58 -20.57 31.54
CA ARG A 487 -10.08 -20.85 32.88
C ARG A 487 -10.09 -19.55 33.71
N PRO A 488 -10.94 -19.43 34.74
CA PRO A 488 -10.77 -18.37 35.73
C PRO A 488 -9.43 -18.50 36.46
N ALA A 489 -8.84 -17.36 36.83
CA ALA A 489 -7.64 -17.31 37.68
C ALA A 489 -7.98 -17.77 39.11
N SER A 490 -7.02 -18.41 39.78
CA SER A 490 -7.15 -18.71 41.22
C SER A 490 -6.75 -17.50 42.06
N ASP A 491 -7.21 -17.44 43.31
CA ASP A 491 -6.91 -16.33 44.22
C ASP A 491 -5.39 -16.15 44.45
N GLU A 492 -4.60 -17.23 44.40
CA GLU A 492 -3.13 -17.21 44.49
C GLU A 492 -2.43 -16.60 43.25
N GLU A 493 -3.11 -16.57 42.10
CA GLU A 493 -2.57 -16.01 40.85
C GLU A 493 -2.84 -14.51 40.71
N LEU A 494 -3.81 -14.00 41.47
CA LEU A 494 -4.23 -12.61 41.48
C LEU A 494 -3.45 -11.82 42.53
N SER A 495 -3.38 -10.50 42.33
CA SER A 495 -2.74 -9.59 43.28
C SER A 495 -3.60 -9.38 44.52
N SER A 496 -2.97 -9.00 45.63
CA SER A 496 -3.68 -8.60 46.85
C SER A 496 -4.72 -7.49 46.56
N PRO A 497 -5.80 -7.39 47.36
CA PRO A 497 -6.82 -6.35 47.17
C PRO A 497 -6.25 -4.93 47.17
N TYR A 498 -5.21 -4.67 47.97
CA TYR A 498 -4.54 -3.37 48.05
C TYR A 498 -3.88 -2.98 46.71
N ILE A 499 -3.10 -3.88 46.11
CA ILE A 499 -2.43 -3.63 44.83
C ILE A 499 -3.44 -3.58 43.68
N GLU A 500 -4.49 -4.39 43.78
CA GLU A 500 -5.54 -4.45 42.78
C GLU A 500 -6.26 -3.10 42.62
N GLU A 501 -6.40 -2.30 43.68
CA GLU A 501 -6.92 -0.92 43.58
C GLU A 501 -6.03 -0.03 42.69
N PHE A 502 -4.70 -0.06 42.90
CA PHE A 502 -3.75 0.69 42.07
C PHE A 502 -3.70 0.16 40.62
N ARG A 503 -3.70 -1.17 40.45
CA ARG A 503 -3.70 -1.80 39.13
C ARG A 503 -4.97 -1.46 38.36
N PHE A 504 -6.14 -1.51 39.00
CA PHE A 504 -7.43 -1.22 38.38
C PHE A 504 -7.54 0.26 37.97
N ALA A 505 -7.17 1.19 38.86
CA ALA A 505 -7.16 2.62 38.55
C ALA A 505 -6.23 2.94 37.37
N LEU A 506 -5.01 2.36 37.37
CA LEU A 506 -4.05 2.53 36.28
C LEU A 506 -4.53 1.91 34.97
N ASP A 507 -5.09 0.70 35.00
CA ASP A 507 -5.62 0.03 33.81
C ASP A 507 -6.75 0.83 33.16
N ALA A 508 -7.63 1.45 33.94
CA ALA A 508 -8.73 2.29 33.43
C ALA A 508 -8.22 3.52 32.67
N GLU A 509 -7.25 4.25 33.23
CA GLU A 509 -6.67 5.45 32.59
C GLU A 509 -5.82 5.10 31.36
N ILE A 510 -5.05 4.02 31.41
CA ILE A 510 -4.28 3.55 30.25
C ILE A 510 -5.20 3.04 29.13
N LEU A 511 -6.27 2.33 29.45
CA LEU A 511 -7.24 1.88 28.46
C LEU A 511 -7.87 3.06 27.71
N LYS A 512 -8.22 4.13 28.44
CA LYS A 512 -8.72 5.38 27.84
C LYS A 512 -7.68 6.02 26.93
N TYR A 513 -6.44 6.15 27.39
CA TYR A 513 -5.35 6.67 26.56
C TYR A 513 -5.14 5.84 25.29
N VAL A 514 -5.11 4.51 25.43
CA VAL A 514 -4.86 3.61 24.29
C VAL A 514 -5.99 3.67 23.27
N GLY A 515 -7.25 3.77 23.72
CA GLY A 515 -8.40 3.95 22.84
C GLY A 515 -8.38 5.24 22.03
N GLU A 516 -7.77 6.31 22.57
CA GLU A 516 -7.61 7.60 21.89
C GLU A 516 -6.41 7.61 20.93
N ALA A 517 -5.27 7.05 21.36
CA ALA A 517 -3.99 7.14 20.63
C ALA A 517 -3.77 6.01 19.61
N TYR A 518 -4.34 4.82 19.83
CA TYR A 518 -4.05 3.62 19.03
C TYR A 518 -5.35 2.99 18.48
N PRO A 519 -5.64 3.11 17.17
CA PRO A 519 -6.89 2.59 16.57
C PRO A 519 -7.15 1.08 16.71
N LYS A 520 -6.10 0.30 17.01
CA LYS A 520 -6.14 -1.15 17.30
C LYS A 520 -5.12 -1.53 18.39
N GLY A 521 -4.91 -0.62 19.34
CA GLY A 521 -4.02 -0.88 20.47
C GLY A 521 -4.71 -1.78 21.50
N VAL A 522 -3.92 -2.63 22.13
CA VAL A 522 -4.31 -3.44 23.28
C VAL A 522 -3.32 -3.19 24.40
N CYS A 523 -3.83 -3.12 25.62
CA CYS A 523 -3.02 -2.91 26.81
C CYS A 523 -3.43 -3.85 27.94
N SER A 524 -2.45 -4.19 28.78
CA SER A 524 -2.64 -4.93 30.03
C SER A 524 -1.66 -4.39 31.07
N VAL A 525 -2.10 -4.35 32.32
CA VAL A 525 -1.30 -3.92 33.48
C VAL A 525 -1.07 -5.11 34.39
N TYR A 526 0.19 -5.48 34.60
CA TYR A 526 0.61 -6.62 35.40
C TYR A 526 1.26 -6.17 36.70
N CYS A 527 1.19 -6.99 37.74
CA CYS A 527 2.04 -6.85 38.93
C CYS A 527 3.26 -7.76 38.75
N ALA A 528 4.46 -7.16 38.67
CA ALA A 528 5.70 -7.89 38.48
C ALA A 528 6.32 -8.33 39.81
N ASN A 529 6.33 -7.44 40.80
CA ASN A 529 6.88 -7.68 42.13
C ASN A 529 5.92 -7.18 43.21
N GLY A 530 5.89 -7.89 44.35
CA GLY A 530 5.12 -7.49 45.53
C GLY A 530 3.68 -7.96 45.56
N LYS A 531 3.29 -9.02 44.82
CA LYS A 531 1.88 -9.47 44.68
C LYS A 531 1.12 -9.73 46.00
N ASP A 532 1.84 -10.11 47.06
CA ASP A 532 1.29 -10.49 48.36
C ASP A 532 1.28 -9.33 49.39
N VAL A 533 1.57 -8.09 48.97
CA VAL A 533 1.61 -6.93 49.88
C VAL A 533 0.19 -6.54 50.26
N GLU A 534 -0.21 -6.79 51.50
CA GLU A 534 -1.53 -6.44 52.05
C GLU A 534 -1.53 -5.13 52.86
N GLU A 535 -0.36 -4.63 53.29
CA GLU A 535 -0.22 -3.44 54.14
C GLU A 535 0.65 -2.34 53.48
N PRO A 536 0.37 -1.04 53.71
CA PRO A 536 1.26 0.06 53.33
C PRO A 536 2.62 -0.09 54.02
N GLY A 537 3.71 0.09 53.28
CA GLY A 537 5.08 -0.01 53.82
C GLY A 537 6.01 -0.96 53.06
N SER A 538 5.55 -1.59 51.97
CA SER A 538 6.39 -2.43 51.10
C SER A 538 6.34 -1.95 49.66
N ASP A 539 7.51 -1.94 49.01
CA ASP A 539 7.64 -1.55 47.61
C ASP A 539 7.03 -2.61 46.68
N PHE A 540 6.30 -2.17 45.66
CA PHE A 540 5.72 -3.04 44.64
C PHE A 540 5.96 -2.50 43.23
N GLU A 541 5.89 -3.36 42.23
CA GLU A 541 6.13 -3.00 40.83
C GLU A 541 4.94 -3.35 39.94
N LEU A 542 4.43 -2.34 39.24
CA LEU A 542 3.42 -2.51 38.18
C LEU A 542 4.07 -2.33 36.82
N VAL A 543 3.67 -3.17 35.86
CA VAL A 543 4.16 -3.14 34.49
C VAL A 543 3.00 -2.90 33.54
N VAL A 544 3.03 -1.76 32.85
CA VAL A 544 2.08 -1.43 31.80
C VAL A 544 2.65 -1.88 30.46
N VAL A 545 1.91 -2.73 29.75
CA VAL A 545 2.28 -3.20 28.42
C VAL A 545 1.25 -2.71 27.42
N ILE A 546 1.71 -2.00 26.38
CA ILE A 546 0.90 -1.51 25.27
C ILE A 546 1.46 -2.12 23.98
N SER A 547 0.59 -2.76 23.20
CA SER A 547 0.93 -3.34 21.90
C SER A 547 -0.09 -2.88 20.86
N ALA A 548 0.40 -2.32 19.76
CA ALA A 548 -0.42 -1.93 18.62
C ALA A 548 0.24 -2.42 17.33
N THR A 549 -0.47 -3.23 16.57
CA THR A 549 0.05 -3.80 15.32
C THR A 549 -0.89 -3.53 14.16
N ARG A 550 -0.33 -3.09 13.04
CA ARG A 550 -1.04 -2.88 11.78
C ARG A 550 -0.38 -3.68 10.67
N LEU A 551 -1.03 -4.76 10.26
CA LEU A 551 -0.59 -5.60 9.15
C LEU A 551 -1.36 -5.22 7.90
N SER A 552 -0.66 -4.90 6.81
CA SER A 552 -1.25 -4.58 5.52
C SER A 552 -0.46 -5.22 4.38
N PRO A 553 -0.46 -6.57 4.28
CA PRO A 553 0.32 -7.28 3.28
C PRO A 553 -0.10 -6.93 1.85
N GLN A 554 -1.38 -6.57 1.63
CA GLN A 554 -1.89 -6.10 0.34
C GLN A 554 -1.23 -4.79 -0.13
N ASN A 555 -0.79 -3.96 0.83
CA ASN A 555 -0.08 -2.71 0.57
C ASN A 555 1.42 -2.86 0.81
N PHE A 556 1.92 -4.10 0.90
CA PHE A 556 3.32 -4.42 1.15
C PHE A 556 3.93 -3.71 2.37
N CYS A 557 3.11 -3.44 3.40
CA CYS A 557 3.52 -2.64 4.56
C CYS A 557 2.99 -3.22 5.86
N ASN A 558 3.86 -3.34 6.86
CA ASN A 558 3.54 -3.74 8.22
C ASN A 558 4.14 -2.74 9.21
N GLY A 559 3.44 -2.49 10.31
CA GLY A 559 3.93 -1.66 11.40
C GLY A 559 3.56 -2.26 12.76
N SER A 560 4.45 -2.08 13.73
CA SER A 560 4.25 -2.46 15.12
C SER A 560 4.76 -1.37 16.05
N TRP A 561 4.01 -1.15 17.12
CA TRP A 561 4.37 -0.28 18.22
C TRP A 561 4.24 -1.08 19.51
N ARG A 562 5.30 -1.11 20.30
CA ARG A 562 5.35 -1.78 21.61
C ARG A 562 5.90 -0.81 22.62
N SER A 563 5.24 -0.73 23.77
CA SER A 563 5.63 0.14 24.86
C SER A 563 5.49 -0.64 26.17
N ILE A 564 6.58 -0.73 26.91
CA ILE A 564 6.63 -1.42 28.20
C ILE A 564 7.10 -0.41 29.24
N TRP A 565 6.29 -0.18 30.25
CA TRP A 565 6.58 0.75 31.34
C TRP A 565 6.61 0.00 32.65
N ASN A 566 7.79 -0.05 33.26
CA ASN A 566 7.95 -0.57 34.62
C ASN A 566 7.81 0.60 35.59
N ILE A 567 6.94 0.45 36.57
CA ILE A 567 6.59 1.48 37.54
C ILE A 567 6.85 0.91 38.93
N GLU A 568 7.86 1.44 39.59
CA GLU A 568 8.30 1.02 40.92
C GLU A 568 7.73 1.99 41.96
N PHE A 569 6.87 1.49 42.84
CA PHE A 569 6.24 2.24 43.93
C PHE A 569 7.12 2.10 45.16
N LYS A 570 7.79 3.19 45.55
CA LYS A 570 8.64 3.22 46.76
C LYS A 570 7.93 3.94 47.88
N ASP A 571 7.39 3.20 48.84
CA ASP A 571 6.59 3.77 49.92
C ASP A 571 7.46 4.55 50.92
N ASP A 572 8.66 4.03 51.23
CA ASP A 572 9.63 4.69 52.12
C ASP A 572 10.06 6.08 51.62
N ALA A 573 10.19 6.22 50.30
CA ALA A 573 10.61 7.46 49.66
C ALA A 573 9.42 8.34 49.23
N GLN A 574 8.19 7.82 49.24
CA GLN A 574 7.00 8.44 48.65
C GLN A 574 7.23 8.86 47.18
N VAL A 575 8.00 8.06 46.43
CA VAL A 575 8.38 8.32 45.04
C VAL A 575 8.00 7.14 44.16
N LEU A 576 7.50 7.45 42.97
CA LEU A 576 7.22 6.52 41.89
C LEU A 576 8.32 6.66 40.84
N GLU A 577 9.04 5.59 40.52
CA GLU A 577 10.01 5.58 39.42
C GLU A 577 9.43 4.87 38.20
N LEU A 578 9.41 5.56 37.05
CA LEU A 578 8.92 5.03 35.78
C LEU A 578 10.10 4.77 34.84
N LYS A 579 10.16 3.57 34.27
CA LYS A 579 11.16 3.16 33.27
C LYS A 579 10.42 2.66 32.03
N GLY A 580 10.44 3.46 30.97
CA GLY A 580 9.79 3.19 29.69
C GLY A 580 10.73 2.60 28.66
N LYS A 581 10.28 1.56 27.96
CA LYS A 581 10.94 0.97 26.79
C LYS A 581 9.98 0.96 25.62
N LEU A 582 10.31 1.75 24.61
CA LEU A 582 9.53 1.90 23.39
C LEU A 582 10.24 1.22 22.22
N GLN A 583 9.52 0.38 21.48
CA GLN A 583 10.00 -0.25 20.27
C GLN A 583 9.03 -0.04 19.11
N VAL A 584 9.54 0.52 18.03
CA VAL A 584 8.79 0.82 16.81
C VAL A 584 9.38 0.03 15.66
N GLY A 585 8.54 -0.81 15.06
CA GLY A 585 8.86 -1.59 13.88
C GLY A 585 8.05 -1.09 12.68
N ALA A 586 8.70 -0.91 11.54
CA ALA A 586 7.99 -0.79 10.27
C ALA A 586 8.71 -1.57 9.17
N HIS A 587 7.95 -2.16 8.27
CA HIS A 587 8.49 -2.99 7.19
C HIS A 587 7.71 -2.71 5.91
N TYR A 588 8.43 -2.28 4.88
CA TYR A 588 7.90 -2.01 3.55
C TYR A 588 8.63 -2.84 2.52
N PHE A 589 7.88 -3.55 1.68
CA PHE A 589 8.43 -4.56 0.77
C PHE A 589 7.88 -4.52 -0.66
N GLU A 590 7.44 -3.34 -1.12
CA GLU A 590 7.10 -3.12 -2.53
C GLU A 590 8.39 -2.84 -3.33
N GLU A 591 8.72 -3.73 -4.28
CA GLU A 591 9.91 -3.62 -5.16
C GLU A 591 11.28 -3.51 -4.43
N GLY A 592 11.32 -3.83 -3.13
CA GLY A 592 12.51 -3.75 -2.29
C GLY A 592 12.24 -4.32 -0.91
N ASN A 593 13.19 -4.17 0.02
CA ASN A 593 12.99 -4.52 1.42
C ASN A 593 13.57 -3.40 2.29
N VAL A 594 12.68 -2.62 2.90
CA VAL A 594 13.05 -1.50 3.78
C VAL A 594 12.45 -1.74 5.15
N GLN A 595 13.29 -1.70 6.18
CA GLN A 595 12.89 -1.94 7.56
C GLN A 595 13.31 -0.76 8.44
N LEU A 596 12.46 -0.48 9.43
CA LEU A 596 12.72 0.40 10.55
C LEU A 596 12.60 -0.44 11.81
N ASP A 597 13.67 -0.52 12.60
CA ASP A 597 13.66 -0.97 13.99
C ASP A 597 14.25 0.14 14.85
N ALA A 598 13.41 0.79 15.64
CA ALA A 598 13.80 1.88 16.52
C ALA A 598 13.46 1.52 17.96
N LYS A 599 14.46 1.59 18.84
CA LYS A 599 14.36 1.31 20.27
C LYS A 599 14.71 2.57 21.04
N HIS A 600 13.88 2.93 22.02
CA HIS A 600 14.08 4.08 22.88
C HIS A 600 13.78 3.71 24.32
N GLU A 601 14.64 4.15 25.23
CA GLU A 601 14.48 3.95 26.66
C GLU A 601 14.43 5.33 27.33
N CYS A 602 13.47 5.52 28.23
CA CYS A 602 13.31 6.75 28.99
C CYS A 602 13.02 6.42 30.47
N ASN A 603 13.39 7.33 31.35
CA ASN A 603 13.12 7.21 32.78
C ASN A 603 12.51 8.52 33.29
N ASP A 604 11.55 8.43 34.20
CA ASP A 604 10.91 9.57 34.83
C ASP A 604 10.53 9.22 36.28
N SER A 605 10.11 10.20 37.06
CA SER A 605 9.69 9.99 38.45
C SER A 605 8.56 10.92 38.88
N THR A 606 7.62 10.41 39.66
CA THR A 606 6.50 11.17 40.23
C THR A 606 6.33 10.95 41.73
N ILE A 607 5.43 11.70 42.34
CA ILE A 607 5.10 11.60 43.77
C ILE A 607 4.09 10.46 43.96
N PHE A 608 4.32 9.60 44.94
CA PHE A 608 3.35 8.58 45.35
C PHE A 608 2.13 9.27 45.99
N GLN A 609 0.94 9.10 45.41
CA GLN A 609 -0.32 9.69 45.87
C GLN A 609 -1.43 8.62 46.00
N SER A 610 -2.70 9.04 46.03
CA SER A 610 -3.85 8.14 45.96
C SER A 610 -3.79 7.27 44.68
N PRO A 611 -4.49 6.12 44.64
CA PRO A 611 -4.53 5.26 43.46
C PRO A 611 -4.95 5.99 42.18
N ASP A 612 -6.01 6.80 42.26
CA ASP A 612 -6.55 7.55 41.12
C ASP A 612 -5.60 8.67 40.64
N ASP A 613 -5.04 9.46 41.57
CA ASP A 613 -4.15 10.57 41.21
C ASP A 613 -2.81 10.06 40.66
N SER A 614 -2.30 8.95 41.21
CA SER A 614 -1.11 8.27 40.71
C SER A 614 -1.34 7.74 39.30
N ALA A 615 -2.50 7.10 39.05
CA ALA A 615 -2.86 6.60 37.72
C ALA A 615 -2.92 7.72 36.66
N ILE A 616 -3.54 8.85 36.97
CA ILE A 616 -3.62 10.01 36.06
C ILE A 616 -2.23 10.57 35.76
N SER A 617 -1.39 10.70 36.80
CA SER A 617 -0.03 11.23 36.66
C SER A 617 0.84 10.32 35.79
N ILE A 618 0.80 9.01 36.04
CA ILE A 618 1.50 7.99 35.26
C ILE A 618 1.05 8.00 33.79
N ALA A 619 -0.28 7.97 33.55
CA ALA A 619 -0.81 7.97 32.18
C ALA A 619 -0.43 9.24 31.40
N THR A 620 -0.37 10.39 32.07
CA THR A 620 0.05 11.66 31.47
C THR A 620 1.52 11.64 31.06
N ILE A 621 2.39 11.06 31.89
CA ILE A 621 3.82 10.90 31.59
C ILE A 621 4.03 9.96 30.42
N ILE A 622 3.38 8.80 30.43
CA ILE A 622 3.45 7.83 29.33
C ILE A 622 3.04 8.50 28.02
N ARG A 623 1.90 9.21 28.02
CA ARG A 623 1.43 9.96 26.85
C ARG A 623 2.44 11.01 26.38
N HIS A 624 3.04 11.75 27.30
CA HIS A 624 4.00 12.80 26.97
C HIS A 624 5.25 12.22 26.27
N HIS A 625 5.89 11.22 26.89
CA HIS A 625 7.08 10.56 26.35
C HIS A 625 6.81 9.85 25.02
N GLU A 626 5.68 9.16 24.88
CA GLU A 626 5.31 8.51 23.62
C GLU A 626 5.07 9.51 22.48
N THR A 627 4.41 10.64 22.78
CA THR A 627 4.14 11.70 21.79
C THR A 627 5.42 12.44 21.40
N GLU A 628 6.29 12.73 22.37
CA GLU A 628 7.58 13.35 22.11
C GLU A 628 8.45 12.45 21.23
N TYR A 629 8.51 11.15 21.56
CA TYR A 629 9.28 10.19 20.78
C TYR A 629 8.76 10.03 19.36
N LEU A 630 7.44 9.94 19.16
CA LEU A 630 6.84 9.92 17.83
C LEU A 630 7.18 11.18 17.02
N THR A 631 7.03 12.36 17.64
CA THR A 631 7.37 13.65 17.01
C THR A 631 8.85 13.72 16.62
N SER A 632 9.73 13.22 17.49
CA SER A 632 11.18 13.15 17.27
C SER A 632 11.53 12.21 16.11
N LEU A 633 10.85 11.07 16.00
CA LEU A 633 11.01 10.15 14.87
C LEU A 633 10.56 10.81 13.56
N GLU A 634 9.40 11.45 13.51
CA GLU A 634 8.89 12.14 12.32
C GLU A 634 9.83 13.28 11.86
N ALA A 635 10.34 14.07 12.81
CA ALA A 635 11.30 15.12 12.53
C ALA A 635 12.64 14.55 12.01
N SER A 636 13.13 13.47 12.64
CA SER A 636 14.36 12.79 12.20
C SER A 636 14.22 12.28 10.77
N TYR A 637 13.10 11.62 10.44
CA TYR A 637 12.82 11.11 9.09
C TYR A 637 12.67 12.21 8.04
N SER A 638 12.01 13.31 8.40
CA SER A 638 11.86 14.47 7.49
C SER A 638 13.21 15.09 7.14
N ASN A 639 14.19 15.02 8.03
CA ASN A 639 15.54 15.58 7.85
C ASN A 639 16.54 14.60 7.19
N LEU A 640 16.24 13.29 7.10
CA LEU A 640 17.14 12.29 6.51
C LEU A 640 17.55 12.56 5.05
N PRO A 641 16.64 12.97 4.13
CA PRO A 641 16.99 13.20 2.73
C PRO A 641 18.01 14.32 2.52
N ASP A 642 17.96 15.36 3.36
CA ASP A 642 18.73 16.59 3.18
C ASP A 642 20.08 16.58 3.90
N ASN A 643 20.23 15.72 4.92
CA ASN A 643 21.46 15.53 5.67
C ASN A 643 22.13 14.19 5.32
N THR A 644 21.75 13.10 5.98
CA THR A 644 22.44 11.81 5.92
C THR A 644 22.47 11.20 4.51
N PHE A 645 21.34 11.19 3.79
CA PHE A 645 21.31 10.61 2.43
C PHE A 645 22.07 11.47 1.42
N LYS A 646 22.12 12.78 1.62
CA LYS A 646 22.90 13.70 0.78
C LYS A 646 24.40 13.48 0.95
N ASP A 647 24.85 13.19 2.17
CA ASP A 647 26.25 12.90 2.48
C ASP A 647 26.68 11.53 1.93
N LEU A 648 25.78 10.53 1.96
CA LEU A 648 26.03 9.23 1.33
C LEU A 648 26.08 9.33 -0.20
N ARG A 649 25.06 9.95 -0.80
CA ARG A 649 24.99 10.14 -2.25
C ARG A 649 24.23 11.42 -2.58
N ARG A 650 24.98 12.40 -3.07
CA ARG A 650 24.38 13.63 -3.59
C ARG A 650 23.48 13.30 -4.78
N LYS A 651 22.31 13.96 -4.85
CA LYS A 651 21.42 13.89 -6.03
C LYS A 651 22.14 14.32 -7.32
N LEU A 652 23.05 15.29 -7.20
CA LEU A 652 23.93 15.77 -8.26
C LEU A 652 25.37 15.94 -7.73
N PRO A 653 26.39 15.79 -8.59
CA PRO A 653 27.77 16.18 -8.28
C PRO A 653 27.88 17.60 -7.71
N VAL A 654 29.04 17.95 -7.14
CA VAL A 654 29.30 19.29 -6.58
C VAL A 654 29.07 20.40 -7.62
N THR A 655 29.36 20.11 -8.89
CA THR A 655 29.13 20.99 -10.04
C THR A 655 27.66 21.31 -10.32
N ARG A 656 26.70 20.62 -9.69
CA ARG A 656 25.26 20.71 -9.93
C ARG A 656 24.85 20.40 -11.39
N THR A 657 25.69 19.67 -12.11
CA THR A 657 25.44 19.19 -13.47
C THR A 657 25.55 17.67 -13.53
N LEU A 658 24.83 17.03 -14.45
CA LEU A 658 25.00 15.60 -14.69
C LEU A 658 26.43 15.31 -15.16
N PHE A 659 26.97 14.15 -14.79
CA PHE A 659 28.32 13.77 -15.17
C PHE A 659 28.42 13.62 -16.70
N PRO A 660 29.34 14.36 -17.37
CA PRO A 660 29.46 14.33 -18.83
C PRO A 660 30.23 13.09 -19.29
N TRP A 661 29.53 11.95 -19.41
CA TRP A 661 30.13 10.66 -19.80
C TRP A 661 30.85 10.68 -21.16
N HIS A 662 30.45 11.56 -22.09
CA HIS A 662 31.04 11.66 -23.43
C HIS A 662 32.45 12.29 -23.43
N ASN A 663 32.80 13.08 -22.41
CA ASN A 663 34.11 13.75 -22.32
C ASN A 663 35.09 13.02 -21.40
N THR A 664 34.71 11.87 -20.84
CA THR A 664 35.51 11.16 -19.83
C THR A 664 36.89 10.74 -20.35
N SER A 665 37.04 10.50 -21.66
CA SER A 665 38.33 10.21 -22.30
C SER A 665 39.22 11.44 -22.48
N GLN A 666 38.67 12.65 -22.38
CA GLN A 666 39.41 13.92 -22.45
C GLN A 666 39.82 14.45 -21.06
N PHE A 667 39.16 13.99 -19.99
CA PHE A 667 39.58 14.27 -18.62
C PHE A 667 40.81 13.43 -18.26
N SER A 668 42.00 13.91 -18.64
CA SER A 668 43.22 13.51 -17.95
C SER A 668 43.16 14.08 -16.53
N LEU A 669 42.69 13.26 -15.57
CA LEU A 669 42.69 13.57 -14.13
C LEU A 669 44.03 14.13 -13.66
N THR A 670 45.12 13.73 -14.31
CA THR A 670 46.47 14.18 -14.03
C THR A 670 46.69 15.67 -14.30
N ARG A 671 46.12 16.25 -15.36
CA ARG A 671 46.40 17.67 -15.72
C ARG A 671 45.68 18.69 -14.83
N GLU A 672 44.48 18.38 -14.37
CA GLU A 672 43.73 19.28 -13.48
C GLU A 672 44.20 19.18 -12.03
N ILE A 673 44.55 17.99 -11.54
CA ILE A 673 45.11 17.81 -10.18
C ILE A 673 46.46 18.51 -10.05
N THR A 674 47.33 18.43 -11.07
CA THR A 674 48.66 19.10 -11.04
C THR A 674 48.52 20.63 -11.03
N LYS A 675 47.47 21.16 -11.68
CA LYS A 675 47.16 22.59 -11.75
C LYS A 675 46.50 23.12 -10.47
N GLU A 676 45.61 22.34 -9.84
CA GLU A 676 45.00 22.71 -8.55
C GLU A 676 45.96 22.53 -7.36
N LEU A 677 46.86 21.54 -7.39
CA LEU A 677 47.88 21.36 -6.36
C LEU A 677 49.10 22.30 -6.54
N GLY A 678 49.11 23.15 -7.57
CA GLY A 678 50.19 24.11 -7.81
C GLY A 678 51.55 23.47 -8.11
N ILE A 679 51.56 22.30 -8.75
CA ILE A 679 52.80 21.52 -9.02
C ILE A 679 53.42 21.86 -10.39
N GLU A 680 52.81 22.72 -11.21
CA GLU A 680 53.45 23.21 -12.44
C GLU A 680 54.42 24.38 -12.14
N LYS A 681 55.72 24.09 -12.21
CA LYS A 681 56.82 25.06 -12.35
C LYS A 681 56.87 25.64 -13.75
#